data_AF-A0A564WNV6-F1
#
_entry.id   AF-A0A564WNV6-F1
#
_cell.length_a   1.000
_cell.length_b   1.000
_cell.length_c   1.000
_cell.angle_alpha   90.00
_cell.angle_beta   90.00
_cell.angle_gamma   90.00
#
_symmetry.space_group_name_H-M   'P 1'
#
loop_
_entity.id
_entity.type
_entity.pdbx_description
1 polymer ?
#
loop_
_entity_poly.entity_id
_entity_poly.type
_entity_poly.pdbx_seq_one_letter_code
_entity_poly.pdbx_strand_id
1 'polypeptide(L)'
;MYRKRHKRGKRLASVFLTVALITATVPVQAAEFGTPDSFEEIFSSGEEDSCITDTENTLPAASDSEKVMASELSPTPTVTSTPEGTPALTETPTPSVTPMPSSTPTPSVTPSPSPTPTINPEKEVMLRFIDGEGNECEQLRTVMSWGESLILPNVPDTGAPDMWKLEKNEKLGDAITLKGGDILTLKKGESWNLFLEKGILNFYMPKKCTVSLYNNSGTSVFSNGILQAYETKNVILPDMPSSKYINYGWTDTKGSSAVKYELNSEFTVTGDTDFYIVRRTALQVNFKTNTGASNSKFTRLNQKVGKGLTVTMPQVPVKTGYQSLGWSKSKKASKADYKAGQNVTISKTLTLYAVYKKLPYTVTFNNNNGTSTSKIYTSLTMYASKNQKVTLPDVPKVKGYTNLGWTTEKGETEPEYSAGDTVKITKATQFYAVRRKSNYYTVSYYLGNGSTNAAYQKLTQTVEEGTVVTFAKVPARTGYVNQGWSSKKNSEKATAKAKCTVNKNITLYAVQKKAVQLTFHRCDGSTWQKTTLAKGSSYSLPGVRDAEGYTFMGWSTKPMQSVSPQYEAEEKITVNGNVDLYAVVFNRTTETDLTEDQLPQVDIYKYKQVIFVGDSRTEFMENVLTGMGESATKNVKFVCSAGKGLDWFTTTGWAQLYSIVQHDSNSILSKKTAVIFNFGVNDLSKSADYAEYYNWIAPQLKSKGCELYFMSVNPVNRLMLPNAGRADRSEAAVRSFNQYMKANLSSAYTYIDMYSYLKSTGYSFASDHYGTGTVDDGLHYTTRTYKRIFAKCMDSLRVPA
;
A
#
# COMPACT_ATOMS: atom_id res chain seq x y z
N MET A 1 -40.31 -18.56 85.22
CA MET A 1 -41.48 -17.73 85.60
C MET A 1 -41.90 -16.89 84.39
N TYR A 2 -43.20 -16.56 84.25
CA TYR A 2 -43.79 -15.52 83.36
C TYR A 2 -43.53 -15.64 81.82
N ARG A 3 -44.54 -15.67 80.91
CA ARG A 3 -45.51 -14.62 80.47
C ARG A 3 -44.82 -13.49 79.66
N LYS A 4 -45.32 -13.00 78.52
CA LYS A 4 -46.73 -12.93 78.02
C LYS A 4 -46.81 -12.55 76.50
N ARG A 5 -47.75 -13.13 75.73
CA ARG A 5 -48.47 -12.55 74.53
C ARG A 5 -47.66 -12.21 73.24
N HIS A 6 -48.22 -12.17 72.00
CA HIS A 6 -49.56 -12.49 71.46
C HIS A 6 -49.59 -12.67 69.91
N LYS A 7 -50.42 -13.61 69.37
CA LYS A 7 -51.14 -13.61 68.04
C LYS A 7 -50.26 -13.48 66.75
N ARG A 8 -50.68 -13.81 65.51
CA ARG A 8 -51.65 -14.70 64.78
C ARG A 8 -51.17 -14.65 63.30
N GLY A 9 -51.37 -15.59 62.37
CA GLY A 9 -52.06 -16.89 62.34
C GLY A 9 -52.40 -17.30 60.87
N LYS A 10 -53.05 -18.46 60.69
CA LYS A 10 -53.56 -19.08 59.43
C LYS A 10 -52.54 -19.75 58.47
N ARG A 11 -53.07 -20.73 57.73
CA ARG A 11 -52.44 -21.61 56.71
C ARG A 11 -53.05 -21.32 55.33
N LEU A 12 -52.36 -21.71 54.25
CA LEU A 12 -52.82 -22.35 52.99
C LEU A 12 -51.58 -22.40 52.06
N ALA A 13 -51.05 -23.56 51.70
CA ALA A 13 -51.47 -24.50 50.64
C ALA A 13 -50.86 -24.15 49.25
N SER A 14 -50.12 -25.10 48.68
CA SER A 14 -49.29 -24.90 47.48
C SER A 14 -49.98 -25.40 46.21
N VAL A 15 -50.05 -24.54 45.18
CA VAL A 15 -50.30 -24.94 43.78
C VAL A 15 -49.33 -24.12 42.90
N PHE A 16 -48.91 -24.70 41.77
CA PHE A 16 -47.84 -24.16 40.93
C PHE A 16 -48.26 -22.94 40.10
N LEU A 17 -47.31 -22.02 39.89
CA LEU A 17 -47.19 -21.31 38.61
C LEU A 17 -45.73 -21.42 38.15
N THR A 18 -45.47 -22.24 37.13
CA THR A 18 -44.14 -22.47 36.58
C THR A 18 -43.73 -21.31 35.68
N VAL A 19 -43.02 -20.32 36.24
CA VAL A 19 -42.17 -19.44 35.43
C VAL A 19 -40.90 -20.23 35.11
N ALA A 20 -40.76 -20.65 33.85
CA ALA A 20 -39.56 -21.30 33.37
C ALA A 20 -38.41 -20.29 33.30
N LEU A 21 -37.62 -20.22 34.37
CA LEU A 21 -36.30 -19.60 34.35
C LEU A 21 -35.40 -20.43 33.42
N ILE A 22 -35.44 -20.10 32.12
CA ILE A 22 -34.42 -20.53 31.17
C ILE A 22 -33.14 -19.80 31.55
N THR A 23 -32.39 -20.39 32.49
CA THR A 23 -31.00 -20.01 32.75
C THR A 23 -30.19 -20.45 31.55
N ALA A 24 -30.23 -19.64 30.48
CA ALA A 24 -29.39 -19.79 29.31
C ALA A 24 -27.94 -19.62 29.76
N THR A 25 -27.28 -20.75 30.03
CA THR A 25 -25.86 -20.81 30.33
C THR A 25 -25.11 -20.29 29.11
N VAL A 26 -24.58 -19.06 29.20
CA VAL A 26 -23.72 -18.50 28.16
C VAL A 26 -22.57 -19.50 27.95
N PRO A 27 -22.42 -20.07 26.74
CA PRO A 27 -21.46 -21.14 26.53
C PRO A 27 -20.03 -20.61 26.68
N VAL A 28 -19.12 -21.49 27.09
CA VAL A 28 -17.66 -21.27 27.17
C VAL A 28 -17.09 -20.63 25.88
N GLN A 29 -17.78 -20.87 24.76
CA GLN A 29 -17.42 -20.52 23.39
C GLN A 29 -17.89 -19.12 22.94
N ALA A 30 -18.41 -18.28 23.85
CA ALA A 30 -19.01 -16.97 23.52
C ALA A 30 -18.04 -15.86 23.06
N ALA A 31 -16.75 -16.15 22.87
CA ALA A 31 -15.81 -15.37 22.05
C ALA A 31 -14.65 -16.27 21.57
N GLU A 32 -14.04 -15.95 20.43
CA GLU A 32 -12.95 -16.72 19.85
C GLU A 32 -11.60 -16.34 20.52
N PHE A 33 -11.29 -17.05 21.59
CA PHE A 33 -10.06 -16.90 22.36
C PHE A 33 -8.89 -17.67 21.74
N GLY A 34 -8.00 -16.96 21.03
CA GLY A 34 -6.77 -17.52 20.48
C GLY A 34 -5.81 -18.09 21.53
N THR A 35 -4.82 -18.87 21.08
CA THR A 35 -3.73 -19.36 21.95
C THR A 35 -2.98 -18.19 22.60
N PRO A 36 -2.67 -18.22 23.91
CA PRO A 36 -1.92 -17.14 24.55
C PRO A 36 -0.51 -17.00 23.95
N ASP A 37 -0.18 -15.80 23.49
CA ASP A 37 1.17 -15.49 22.99
C ASP A 37 2.24 -15.66 24.09
N SER A 38 3.40 -16.22 23.73
CA SER A 38 4.52 -16.43 24.65
C SER A 38 5.25 -15.11 24.95
N PHE A 39 4.71 -14.35 25.90
CA PHE A 39 5.08 -12.98 26.28
C PHE A 39 6.49 -12.78 26.92
N GLU A 40 7.50 -13.62 26.62
CA GLU A 40 8.78 -13.61 27.34
C GLU A 40 9.76 -12.48 26.97
N GLU A 41 9.68 -11.87 25.78
CA GLU A 41 10.68 -10.89 25.29
C GLU A 41 10.13 -9.47 25.01
N ILE A 42 9.46 -8.84 25.99
CA ILE A 42 9.04 -7.42 25.92
C ILE A 42 9.90 -6.47 26.78
N PHE A 43 10.61 -6.97 27.79
CA PHE A 43 11.33 -6.13 28.76
C PHE A 43 12.77 -5.76 28.37
N SER A 44 12.97 -5.15 27.18
CA SER A 44 14.31 -4.68 26.75
C SER A 44 14.32 -3.47 25.78
N SER A 45 13.40 -2.52 25.89
CA SER A 45 13.52 -1.19 25.27
C SER A 45 13.64 -0.11 26.35
N GLY A 46 14.85 0.44 26.49
CA GLY A 46 15.09 1.66 27.27
C GLY A 46 15.11 2.87 26.34
N GLU A 47 14.41 3.93 26.70
CA GLU A 47 14.43 5.21 25.99
C GLU A 47 15.83 5.84 26.06
N GLU A 48 16.28 6.48 24.99
CA GLU A 48 17.53 7.25 25.01
C GLU A 48 17.23 8.73 25.32
N ASP A 49 17.89 9.26 26.35
CA ASP A 49 18.30 10.67 26.35
C ASP A 49 19.58 10.85 27.18
N SER A 50 20.03 12.09 27.30
CA SER A 50 21.43 12.49 27.39
C SER A 50 21.82 13.06 28.76
N CYS A 51 23.02 12.69 29.23
CA CYS A 51 23.94 13.54 30.00
C CYS A 51 25.21 12.78 30.43
N ILE A 52 26.36 13.16 29.86
CA ILE A 52 27.47 13.78 30.60
C ILE A 52 28.12 14.77 29.61
N THR A 53 28.13 16.05 29.97
CA THR A 53 28.94 17.09 29.33
C THR A 53 30.24 17.27 30.09
N ASP A 54 31.30 17.71 29.41
CA ASP A 54 32.20 18.76 29.90
C ASP A 54 32.87 19.45 28.68
N THR A 55 33.17 20.74 28.83
CA THR A 55 33.65 21.69 27.81
C THR A 55 35.17 21.62 27.56
N GLU A 56 35.79 22.20 26.52
CA GLU A 56 35.75 23.61 26.06
C GLU A 56 36.05 23.84 24.56
N ASN A 57 35.59 25.02 24.08
CA ASN A 57 36.11 25.91 23.02
C ASN A 57 36.72 25.28 21.72
N THR A 58 36.22 25.64 20.53
CA THR A 58 36.51 26.95 19.90
C THR A 58 35.46 27.35 18.83
N LEU A 59 35.28 28.65 18.62
CA LEU A 59 34.43 29.35 17.63
C LEU A 59 35.17 30.62 17.13
N PRO A 60 34.69 31.42 16.14
CA PRO A 60 33.57 31.24 15.19
C PRO A 60 33.91 31.56 13.69
N ALA A 61 32.97 31.29 12.77
CA ALA A 61 32.67 32.07 11.55
C ALA A 61 31.28 31.66 11.00
N ALA A 62 30.27 32.55 11.03
CA ALA A 62 29.68 33.27 9.88
C ALA A 62 28.97 32.37 8.85
N SER A 63 27.63 32.24 8.89
CA SER A 63 26.58 33.12 8.29
C SER A 63 26.08 32.53 6.94
N ASP A 64 24.88 32.76 6.40
CA ASP A 64 23.76 33.67 6.74
C ASP A 64 22.37 32.99 6.59
N SER A 65 21.31 33.71 6.98
CA SER A 65 19.89 33.36 6.78
C SER A 65 19.26 34.03 5.56
N GLU A 66 18.19 33.47 4.98
CA GLU A 66 16.88 34.17 4.81
C GLU A 66 15.74 33.30 4.23
N LYS A 67 14.57 33.90 3.95
CA LYS A 67 13.24 33.24 3.99
C LYS A 67 12.18 33.98 3.13
N VAL A 68 11.34 33.23 2.38
CA VAL A 68 10.09 33.62 1.64
C VAL A 68 10.21 34.62 0.47
N MET A 69 9.65 34.29 -0.71
CA MET A 69 8.52 34.99 -1.38
C MET A 69 8.27 34.46 -2.82
N ALA A 70 7.19 34.91 -3.46
CA ALA A 70 6.64 34.38 -4.71
C ALA A 70 6.17 35.48 -5.69
N SER A 71 5.80 35.05 -6.91
CA SER A 71 5.06 35.78 -7.97
C SER A 71 5.80 36.86 -8.77
N GLU A 72 5.72 36.81 -10.12
CA GLU A 72 4.81 37.64 -10.95
C GLU A 72 4.93 37.29 -12.47
N LEU A 73 4.38 38.12 -13.39
CA LEU A 73 3.88 37.75 -14.73
C LEU A 73 4.41 38.65 -15.89
N SER A 74 4.46 38.07 -17.10
CA SER A 74 4.36 38.77 -18.42
C SER A 74 5.48 39.80 -18.78
N PRO A 75 5.48 40.46 -19.98
CA PRO A 75 4.55 40.42 -21.13
C PRO A 75 5.17 40.13 -22.52
N THR A 76 4.33 40.18 -23.56
CA THR A 76 4.60 40.14 -25.02
C THR A 76 5.34 41.40 -25.55
N PRO A 77 5.91 41.39 -26.79
CA PRO A 77 5.16 41.89 -27.95
C PRO A 77 5.44 41.16 -29.30
N THR A 78 4.96 41.74 -30.42
CA THR A 78 4.68 41.10 -31.73
C THR A 78 5.43 41.79 -32.90
N VAL A 79 5.28 41.29 -34.15
CA VAL A 79 5.27 42.00 -35.49
C VAL A 79 6.35 41.59 -36.55
N THR A 80 5.89 40.81 -37.55
CA THR A 80 6.01 40.94 -39.04
C THR A 80 7.34 41.10 -39.81
N SER A 81 7.58 40.22 -40.82
CA SER A 81 7.82 40.60 -42.25
C SER A 81 7.85 39.42 -43.26
N THR A 82 7.20 39.56 -44.43
CA THR A 82 7.24 38.73 -45.67
C THR A 82 8.37 39.19 -46.64
N PRO A 83 8.56 38.79 -47.95
CA PRO A 83 7.72 38.02 -48.92
C PRO A 83 8.44 36.97 -49.86
N GLU A 84 7.69 36.41 -50.83
CA GLU A 84 8.06 35.84 -52.17
C GLU A 84 9.03 34.62 -52.30
N GLY A 85 8.99 33.78 -53.36
CA GLY A 85 8.14 33.74 -54.58
C GLY A 85 8.30 32.44 -55.43
N THR A 86 7.43 32.24 -56.44
CA THR A 86 7.31 31.06 -57.38
C THR A 86 8.36 31.08 -58.53
N PRO A 87 8.59 30.03 -59.40
CA PRO A 87 7.61 29.29 -60.24
C PRO A 87 7.91 27.76 -60.46
N ALA A 88 7.40 27.14 -61.56
CA ALA A 88 7.31 25.67 -61.82
C ALA A 88 7.81 25.23 -63.23
N LEU A 89 7.34 24.06 -63.76
CA LEU A 89 7.45 23.49 -65.15
C LEU A 89 8.68 22.55 -65.47
N THR A 90 8.68 21.46 -66.28
CA THR A 90 7.68 20.47 -66.82
C THR A 90 8.38 19.18 -67.43
N GLU A 91 7.78 17.97 -67.34
CA GLU A 91 7.79 16.76 -68.25
C GLU A 91 9.09 16.03 -68.80
N THR A 92 9.23 14.67 -68.72
CA THR A 92 8.87 13.55 -69.70
C THR A 92 10.13 13.00 -70.47
N PRO A 93 10.27 11.79 -71.13
CA PRO A 93 9.39 10.62 -71.45
C PRO A 93 9.92 9.18 -71.06
N THR A 94 9.29 8.13 -71.63
CA THR A 94 9.47 6.64 -71.53
C THR A 94 10.47 6.01 -72.55
N PRO A 95 10.84 4.69 -72.54
CA PRO A 95 10.00 3.47 -72.82
C PRO A 95 10.29 2.24 -71.88
N SER A 96 9.65 1.05 -71.86
CA SER A 96 8.51 0.36 -72.56
C SER A 96 8.84 -0.80 -73.55
N VAL A 97 8.54 -2.08 -73.20
CA VAL A 97 8.38 -3.26 -74.12
C VAL A 97 7.34 -4.31 -73.60
N THR A 98 6.58 -4.87 -74.55
CA THR A 98 5.45 -5.84 -74.64
C THR A 98 5.48 -7.22 -73.90
N PRO A 99 4.28 -7.81 -73.57
CA PRO A 99 4.05 -9.25 -73.27
C PRO A 99 3.18 -10.03 -74.32
N MET A 100 3.06 -11.36 -74.17
CA MET A 100 2.22 -12.29 -75.00
C MET A 100 1.24 -13.13 -74.13
N PRO A 101 0.27 -13.92 -74.67
CA PRO A 101 -1.11 -13.81 -74.17
C PRO A 101 -1.86 -15.10 -73.72
N SER A 102 -2.94 -14.86 -72.96
CA SER A 102 -4.26 -15.54 -72.95
C SER A 102 -4.41 -17.04 -72.64
N SER A 103 -5.29 -17.34 -71.67
CA SER A 103 -6.36 -18.34 -71.82
C SER A 103 -7.58 -17.97 -70.96
N THR A 104 -8.79 -18.38 -71.37
CA THR A 104 -10.07 -18.00 -70.75
C THR A 104 -10.94 -19.23 -70.46
N PRO A 105 -11.55 -19.35 -69.26
CA PRO A 105 -12.67 -20.25 -69.00
C PRO A 105 -14.03 -19.53 -68.82
N THR A 106 -15.10 -20.29 -69.01
CA THR A 106 -16.52 -19.89 -69.04
C THR A 106 -17.09 -19.44 -67.67
N PRO A 107 -18.04 -18.49 -67.60
CA PRO A 107 -18.74 -18.15 -66.35
C PRO A 107 -19.63 -19.30 -65.83
N SER A 108 -19.72 -19.41 -64.50
CA SER A 108 -20.69 -20.28 -63.81
C SER A 108 -22.00 -19.51 -63.51
N VAL A 109 -23.12 -20.22 -63.44
CA VAL A 109 -24.44 -19.62 -63.19
C VAL A 109 -24.60 -19.28 -61.71
N THR A 110 -24.75 -18.00 -61.40
CA THR A 110 -25.14 -17.52 -60.07
C THR A 110 -26.67 -17.62 -59.92
N PRO A 111 -27.22 -18.12 -58.81
CA PRO A 111 -28.66 -18.15 -58.59
C PRO A 111 -29.26 -16.74 -58.54
N SER A 112 -30.50 -16.59 -59.01
CA SER A 112 -31.24 -15.33 -58.91
C SER A 112 -31.45 -14.95 -57.44
N PRO A 113 -31.28 -13.67 -57.04
CA PRO A 113 -31.64 -13.24 -55.69
C PRO A 113 -33.13 -13.48 -55.45
N SER A 114 -33.45 -14.00 -54.26
CA SER A 114 -34.83 -14.11 -53.79
C SER A 114 -35.40 -12.70 -53.56
N PRO A 115 -36.65 -12.39 -53.96
CA PRO A 115 -37.22 -11.07 -53.72
C PRO A 115 -37.25 -10.77 -52.22
N THR A 116 -36.69 -9.62 -51.82
CA THR A 116 -36.77 -9.15 -50.44
C THR A 116 -38.24 -8.97 -50.06
N PRO A 117 -38.75 -9.61 -48.98
CA PRO A 117 -40.16 -9.55 -48.65
C PRO A 117 -40.57 -8.13 -48.26
N THR A 118 -41.68 -7.66 -48.85
CA THR A 118 -42.25 -6.32 -48.62
C THR A 118 -42.92 -6.24 -47.25
N ILE A 119 -42.13 -5.96 -46.21
CA ILE A 119 -42.63 -5.71 -44.85
C ILE A 119 -43.48 -4.44 -44.77
N ASN A 120 -44.33 -4.35 -43.75
CA ASN A 120 -44.98 -3.09 -43.35
C ASN A 120 -44.29 -2.51 -42.09
N PRO A 121 -43.46 -1.44 -42.20
CA PRO A 121 -42.70 -0.91 -41.06
C PRO A 121 -43.54 -0.41 -39.88
N GLU A 122 -44.83 -0.12 -40.06
CA GLU A 122 -45.71 0.26 -38.95
C GLU A 122 -46.13 -0.94 -38.09
N LYS A 123 -45.98 -2.17 -38.59
CA LYS A 123 -46.43 -3.42 -37.96
C LYS A 123 -45.28 -4.39 -37.67
N GLU A 124 -44.28 -4.43 -38.53
CA GLU A 124 -43.26 -5.47 -38.60
C GLU A 124 -41.86 -4.87 -38.75
N VAL A 125 -40.86 -5.59 -38.26
CA VAL A 125 -39.43 -5.28 -38.39
C VAL A 125 -38.71 -6.47 -39.02
N MET A 126 -37.88 -6.22 -40.03
CA MET A 126 -36.99 -7.23 -40.62
C MET A 126 -35.66 -7.26 -39.87
N LEU A 127 -35.27 -8.43 -39.37
CA LEU A 127 -33.99 -8.65 -38.70
C LEU A 127 -32.99 -9.29 -39.68
N ARG A 128 -31.78 -8.72 -39.78
CA ARG A 128 -30.69 -9.22 -40.62
C ARG A 128 -29.42 -9.40 -39.80
N PHE A 129 -28.72 -10.50 -40.01
CA PHE A 129 -27.48 -10.83 -39.30
C PHE A 129 -26.32 -10.81 -40.28
N ILE A 130 -25.24 -10.12 -39.92
CA ILE A 130 -24.10 -9.82 -40.79
C ILE A 130 -22.82 -10.40 -40.17
N ASP A 131 -22.06 -11.17 -40.95
CA ASP A 131 -20.83 -11.82 -40.48
C ASP A 131 -19.64 -10.84 -40.29
N GLY A 132 -18.54 -11.35 -39.73
CA GLY A 132 -17.34 -10.55 -39.42
C GLY A 132 -16.58 -10.04 -40.66
N GLU A 133 -16.91 -10.59 -41.83
CA GLU A 133 -16.38 -10.25 -43.14
C GLU A 133 -17.30 -9.25 -43.89
N GLY A 134 -18.55 -9.08 -43.44
CA GLY A 134 -19.51 -8.07 -43.88
C GLY A 134 -20.66 -8.59 -44.76
N ASN A 135 -20.84 -9.90 -44.90
CA ASN A 135 -21.90 -10.53 -45.70
C ASN A 135 -23.16 -10.81 -44.87
N GLU A 136 -24.34 -10.85 -45.51
CA GLU A 136 -25.57 -11.21 -44.82
C GLU A 136 -25.72 -12.74 -44.68
N CYS A 137 -25.91 -13.20 -43.45
CA CYS A 137 -26.29 -14.56 -43.11
C CYS A 137 -27.77 -14.80 -43.47
N GLU A 138 -28.07 -15.03 -44.75
CA GLU A 138 -29.45 -15.16 -45.25
C GLU A 138 -30.27 -16.22 -44.49
N GLN A 139 -29.64 -17.29 -44.01
CA GLN A 139 -30.25 -18.34 -43.19
C GLN A 139 -30.70 -17.89 -41.79
N LEU A 140 -30.30 -16.68 -41.34
CA LEU A 140 -30.72 -16.07 -40.08
C LEU A 140 -31.71 -14.90 -40.29
N ARG A 141 -31.99 -14.49 -41.53
CA ARG A 141 -32.92 -13.39 -41.86
C ARG A 141 -34.34 -13.77 -41.40
N THR A 142 -34.99 -12.88 -40.67
CA THR A 142 -36.38 -13.09 -40.21
C THR A 142 -37.17 -11.78 -40.15
N VAL A 143 -38.48 -11.87 -39.91
CA VAL A 143 -39.40 -10.74 -39.71
C VAL A 143 -40.17 -10.98 -38.42
N MET A 144 -40.34 -9.94 -37.61
CA MET A 144 -41.00 -9.99 -36.30
C MET A 144 -41.97 -8.82 -36.13
N SER A 145 -43.15 -9.04 -35.55
CA SER A 145 -44.14 -7.99 -35.31
C SER A 145 -43.78 -7.15 -34.08
N TRP A 146 -44.20 -5.89 -34.03
CA TRP A 146 -44.05 -5.06 -32.84
C TRP A 146 -44.79 -5.69 -31.63
N GLY A 147 -44.05 -5.97 -30.56
CA GLY A 147 -44.53 -6.64 -29.35
C GLY A 147 -44.24 -8.15 -29.27
N GLU A 148 -43.82 -8.77 -30.37
CA GLU A 148 -43.35 -10.17 -30.36
C GLU A 148 -41.92 -10.30 -29.80
N SER A 149 -41.49 -11.53 -29.54
CA SER A 149 -40.18 -11.83 -28.97
C SER A 149 -39.50 -13.01 -29.69
N LEU A 150 -38.17 -12.91 -29.84
CA LEU A 150 -37.32 -13.87 -30.55
C LEU A 150 -36.08 -14.18 -29.70
N ILE A 151 -35.63 -15.43 -29.71
CA ILE A 151 -34.31 -15.80 -29.18
C ILE A 151 -33.26 -15.45 -30.25
N LEU A 152 -32.29 -14.61 -29.91
CA LEU A 152 -31.21 -14.24 -30.81
C LEU A 152 -30.34 -15.46 -31.16
N PRO A 153 -30.00 -15.68 -32.44
CA PRO A 153 -29.07 -16.74 -32.83
C PRO A 153 -27.67 -16.45 -32.26
N ASN A 154 -26.87 -17.48 -32.04
CA ASN A 154 -25.46 -17.32 -31.71
C ASN A 154 -24.67 -16.86 -32.94
N VAL A 155 -23.49 -16.25 -32.73
CA VAL A 155 -22.63 -15.84 -33.86
C VAL A 155 -22.11 -17.05 -34.66
N PRO A 156 -22.02 -16.99 -36.00
CA PRO A 156 -21.64 -18.16 -36.81
C PRO A 156 -20.20 -18.69 -36.63
N ASP A 157 -19.20 -17.84 -36.37
CA ASP A 157 -17.83 -18.29 -36.10
C ASP A 157 -17.60 -18.44 -34.58
N THR A 158 -17.45 -19.68 -34.13
CA THR A 158 -17.20 -20.04 -32.71
C THR A 158 -15.89 -19.47 -32.13
N GLY A 159 -14.99 -18.91 -32.95
CA GLY A 159 -13.80 -18.19 -32.50
C GLY A 159 -14.06 -16.72 -32.10
N ALA A 160 -15.19 -16.16 -32.52
CA ALA A 160 -15.58 -14.79 -32.18
C ALA A 160 -16.20 -14.69 -30.77
N PRO A 161 -16.25 -13.48 -30.16
CA PRO A 161 -17.17 -13.20 -29.06
C PRO A 161 -18.63 -13.38 -29.51
N ASP A 162 -19.44 -14.09 -28.71
CA ASP A 162 -20.84 -14.43 -29.03
C ASP A 162 -21.80 -13.25 -28.75
N MET A 163 -21.57 -12.13 -29.42
CA MET A 163 -22.30 -10.88 -29.26
C MET A 163 -22.50 -10.17 -30.61
N TRP A 164 -23.70 -9.66 -30.84
CA TRP A 164 -24.09 -8.85 -31.99
C TRP A 164 -24.06 -7.36 -31.64
N LYS A 165 -23.37 -6.55 -32.44
CA LYS A 165 -23.41 -5.08 -32.40
C LYS A 165 -24.60 -4.56 -33.19
N LEU A 166 -25.25 -3.49 -32.76
CA LEU A 166 -26.31 -2.83 -33.56
C LEU A 166 -25.75 -1.92 -34.66
N GLU A 167 -24.50 -1.49 -34.57
CA GLU A 167 -23.84 -0.63 -35.57
C GLU A 167 -22.62 -1.29 -36.22
N LYS A 168 -22.48 -1.12 -37.55
CA LYS A 168 -21.49 -1.85 -38.37
C LYS A 168 -20.05 -1.52 -38.03
N ASN A 169 -19.77 -0.23 -37.83
CA ASN A 169 -18.41 0.32 -37.75
C ASN A 169 -17.97 0.64 -36.31
N GLU A 170 -18.84 0.43 -35.34
CA GLU A 170 -18.58 0.69 -33.93
C GLU A 170 -17.69 -0.41 -33.32
N LYS A 171 -16.85 -0.07 -32.34
CA LYS A 171 -15.96 -1.03 -31.69
C LYS A 171 -16.71 -1.85 -30.65
N LEU A 172 -16.38 -3.12 -30.51
CA LEU A 172 -17.07 -4.03 -29.59
C LEU A 172 -17.09 -3.57 -28.11
N GLY A 173 -16.09 -2.79 -27.67
CA GLY A 173 -16.03 -2.25 -26.31
C GLY A 173 -16.78 -0.93 -26.09
N ASP A 174 -17.16 -0.24 -27.18
CA ASP A 174 -17.92 1.01 -27.16
C ASP A 174 -19.42 0.76 -27.50
N ALA A 175 -19.70 -0.33 -28.23
CA ALA A 175 -20.98 -0.60 -28.89
C ALA A 175 -22.11 -1.17 -28.02
N ILE A 176 -23.35 -0.85 -28.41
CA ILE A 176 -24.53 -1.57 -27.91
C ILE A 176 -24.49 -3.00 -28.47
N THR A 177 -24.34 -3.96 -27.54
CA THR A 177 -24.17 -5.38 -27.82
C THR A 177 -25.29 -6.22 -27.23
N LEU A 178 -25.72 -7.26 -27.96
CA LEU A 178 -26.74 -8.22 -27.56
C LEU A 178 -26.20 -9.63 -27.77
N LYS A 179 -26.37 -10.53 -26.81
CA LYS A 179 -25.68 -11.82 -26.80
C LYS A 179 -26.43 -12.89 -27.61
N GLY A 180 -25.68 -13.87 -28.14
CA GLY A 180 -26.26 -15.13 -28.59
C GLY A 180 -27.09 -15.81 -27.49
N GLY A 181 -28.30 -16.23 -27.83
CA GLY A 181 -29.25 -16.89 -26.93
C GLY A 181 -30.11 -15.98 -26.03
N ASP A 182 -29.90 -14.65 -26.06
CA ASP A 182 -30.77 -13.72 -25.32
C ASP A 182 -32.13 -13.54 -26.00
N ILE A 183 -33.17 -13.19 -25.23
CA ILE A 183 -34.51 -12.89 -25.76
C ILE A 183 -34.61 -11.41 -26.14
N LEU A 184 -34.79 -11.12 -27.42
CA LEU A 184 -35.11 -9.80 -27.94
C LEU A 184 -36.64 -9.62 -28.04
N THR A 185 -37.15 -8.56 -27.41
CA THR A 185 -38.54 -8.07 -27.60
C THR A 185 -38.47 -6.65 -28.15
N LEU A 186 -39.10 -6.38 -29.30
CA LEU A 186 -39.15 -5.03 -29.88
C LEU A 186 -40.48 -4.35 -29.54
N LYS A 187 -40.47 -3.26 -28.76
CA LYS A 187 -41.71 -2.52 -28.43
C LYS A 187 -41.75 -1.12 -29.06
N LYS A 188 -42.94 -0.77 -29.56
CA LYS A 188 -43.20 0.50 -30.23
C LYS A 188 -43.25 1.63 -29.19
N GLY A 189 -42.23 2.49 -29.20
CA GLY A 189 -42.02 3.58 -28.22
C GLY A 189 -40.67 3.53 -27.50
N GLU A 190 -39.95 2.41 -27.55
CA GLU A 190 -38.53 2.32 -27.19
C GLU A 190 -37.65 2.92 -28.31
N SER A 191 -36.39 3.26 -28.02
CA SER A 191 -35.50 4.04 -28.92
C SER A 191 -35.00 3.32 -30.18
N TRP A 192 -35.60 2.18 -30.57
CA TRP A 192 -35.23 1.38 -31.74
C TRP A 192 -35.19 2.15 -33.06
N ASN A 193 -35.95 3.24 -33.17
CA ASN A 193 -35.96 4.14 -34.33
C ASN A 193 -34.57 4.75 -34.67
N LEU A 194 -33.60 4.70 -33.75
CA LEU A 194 -32.22 5.11 -34.01
C LEU A 194 -31.42 4.08 -34.85
N PHE A 195 -31.81 2.81 -34.81
CA PHE A 195 -31.11 1.68 -35.44
C PHE A 195 -31.89 1.04 -36.61
N LEU A 196 -33.11 1.54 -36.89
CA LEU A 196 -34.02 1.03 -37.90
C LEU A 196 -33.97 1.84 -39.19
N GLU A 197 -33.35 1.30 -40.25
CA GLU A 197 -33.47 1.89 -41.59
C GLU A 197 -34.68 1.28 -42.32
N LYS A 198 -35.73 2.07 -42.56
CA LYS A 198 -36.94 1.67 -43.33
C LYS A 198 -37.62 0.38 -42.82
N GLY A 199 -37.53 0.10 -41.52
CA GLY A 199 -38.06 -1.11 -40.88
C GLY A 199 -37.09 -2.31 -40.86
N ILE A 200 -35.82 -2.12 -41.22
CA ILE A 200 -34.76 -3.14 -41.15
C ILE A 200 -33.86 -2.83 -39.95
N LEU A 201 -33.65 -3.83 -39.08
CA LEU A 201 -32.64 -3.83 -38.02
C LEU A 201 -31.51 -4.78 -38.40
N ASN A 202 -30.28 -4.30 -38.35
CA ASN A 202 -29.09 -5.09 -38.68
C ASN A 202 -28.29 -5.43 -37.40
N PHE A 203 -27.80 -6.66 -37.34
CA PHE A 203 -26.97 -7.20 -36.28
C PHE A 203 -25.60 -7.55 -36.86
N TYR A 204 -24.52 -6.95 -36.35
CA TYR A 204 -23.18 -7.08 -36.88
C TYR A 204 -22.28 -7.88 -35.93
N MET A 205 -21.69 -8.95 -36.45
CA MET A 205 -20.73 -9.79 -35.73
C MET A 205 -19.42 -9.00 -35.43
N PRO A 206 -18.64 -9.38 -34.39
CA PRO A 206 -17.38 -8.69 -34.09
C PRO A 206 -16.36 -8.86 -35.21
N LYS A 207 -15.62 -7.80 -35.55
CA LYS A 207 -14.70 -7.81 -36.68
C LYS A 207 -13.49 -8.73 -36.41
N LYS A 208 -13.08 -9.48 -37.43
CA LYS A 208 -11.78 -10.18 -37.49
C LYS A 208 -10.71 -9.18 -37.95
N CYS A 209 -9.77 -8.85 -37.06
CA CYS A 209 -8.76 -7.81 -37.28
C CYS A 209 -7.38 -8.40 -37.59
N THR A 210 -6.61 -7.67 -38.39
CA THR A 210 -5.24 -8.03 -38.79
C THR A 210 -4.22 -7.18 -38.04
N VAL A 211 -3.26 -7.84 -37.38
CA VAL A 211 -2.08 -7.19 -36.79
C VAL A 211 -0.84 -7.52 -37.61
N SER A 212 -0.21 -6.50 -38.19
CA SER A 212 0.88 -6.62 -39.14
C SER A 212 2.23 -6.24 -38.51
N LEU A 213 3.18 -7.16 -38.49
CA LEU A 213 4.50 -7.01 -37.87
C LEU A 213 5.57 -6.73 -38.94
N TYR A 214 5.96 -5.48 -39.05
CA TYR A 214 6.89 -4.95 -40.04
C TYR A 214 8.33 -4.80 -39.54
N ASN A 215 9.26 -4.78 -40.49
CA ASN A 215 10.56 -4.15 -40.29
C ASN A 215 10.40 -2.64 -39.95
N ASN A 216 11.35 -2.02 -39.25
CA ASN A 216 11.16 -0.63 -38.78
C ASN A 216 10.86 0.40 -39.89
N SER A 217 11.35 0.16 -41.11
CA SER A 217 11.11 1.01 -42.27
C SER A 217 9.72 0.82 -42.91
N GLY A 218 8.92 -0.15 -42.45
CA GLY A 218 7.63 -0.49 -43.03
C GLY A 218 7.70 -0.85 -44.51
N THR A 219 8.73 -1.61 -44.90
CA THR A 219 8.98 -2.06 -46.29
C THR A 219 8.89 -3.57 -46.46
N SER A 220 8.83 -4.35 -45.37
CA SER A 220 8.53 -5.78 -45.40
C SER A 220 7.88 -6.20 -44.09
N VAL A 221 6.83 -7.01 -44.18
CA VAL A 221 6.32 -7.81 -43.06
C VAL A 221 7.32 -8.95 -42.78
N PHE A 222 7.34 -9.49 -41.56
CA PHE A 222 8.05 -10.75 -41.27
C PHE A 222 7.28 -11.98 -41.80
N SER A 223 7.96 -13.12 -41.97
CA SER A 223 7.34 -14.37 -42.48
C SER A 223 6.14 -14.87 -41.66
N ASN A 224 6.19 -14.65 -40.35
CA ASN A 224 5.14 -14.99 -39.38
C ASN A 224 4.51 -13.69 -38.82
N GLY A 225 4.56 -12.60 -39.60
CA GLY A 225 4.21 -11.27 -39.15
C GLY A 225 2.78 -10.85 -39.43
N ILE A 226 1.91 -11.73 -39.94
CA ILE A 226 0.47 -11.47 -40.03
C ILE A 226 -0.21 -12.29 -38.94
N LEU A 227 -0.80 -11.61 -37.97
CA LEU A 227 -1.62 -12.20 -36.91
C LEU A 227 -3.08 -11.82 -37.16
N GLN A 228 -4.01 -12.74 -36.95
CA GLN A 228 -5.45 -12.46 -36.99
C GLN A 228 -6.09 -12.75 -35.64
N ALA A 229 -6.92 -11.84 -35.17
CA ALA A 229 -7.69 -11.98 -33.94
C ALA A 229 -8.97 -11.14 -34.00
N TYR A 230 -10.03 -11.57 -33.32
CA TYR A 230 -11.24 -10.77 -33.19
C TYR A 230 -11.03 -9.55 -32.28
N GLU A 231 -11.86 -8.52 -32.45
CA GLU A 231 -12.00 -7.43 -31.48
C GLU A 231 -12.04 -7.97 -30.03
N THR A 232 -11.31 -7.32 -29.12
CA THR A 232 -11.12 -7.66 -27.69
C THR A 232 -10.30 -8.92 -27.38
N LYS A 233 -9.80 -9.66 -28.37
CA LYS A 233 -8.84 -10.76 -28.14
C LYS A 233 -7.41 -10.23 -28.05
N ASN A 234 -6.55 -10.90 -27.28
CA ASN A 234 -5.13 -10.56 -27.17
C ASN A 234 -4.28 -11.32 -28.19
N VAL A 235 -3.24 -10.65 -28.71
CA VAL A 235 -2.13 -11.25 -29.45
C VAL A 235 -0.80 -10.95 -28.75
N ILE A 236 0.19 -11.83 -28.86
CA ILE A 236 1.54 -11.59 -28.34
C ILE A 236 2.37 -10.89 -29.43
N LEU A 237 3.18 -9.90 -29.05
CA LEU A 237 4.10 -9.18 -29.95
C LEU A 237 5.54 -9.76 -29.85
N PRO A 238 5.90 -10.80 -30.61
CA PRO A 238 7.10 -11.62 -30.37
C PRO A 238 8.44 -10.89 -30.53
N ASP A 239 9.51 -11.44 -29.94
CA ASP A 239 10.88 -11.13 -30.35
C ASP A 239 11.24 -11.84 -31.67
N MET A 240 11.57 -11.06 -32.71
CA MET A 240 11.81 -11.59 -34.06
C MET A 240 13.30 -11.91 -34.28
N PRO A 241 13.69 -13.19 -34.35
CA PRO A 241 15.10 -13.60 -34.22
C PRO A 241 15.98 -13.00 -35.31
N SER A 242 17.07 -12.35 -34.91
CA SER A 242 18.05 -11.80 -35.85
C SER A 242 19.47 -11.79 -35.28
N SER A 243 20.42 -12.35 -36.02
CA SER A 243 21.84 -12.33 -35.68
C SER A 243 22.51 -10.95 -35.89
N LYS A 244 21.98 -10.16 -36.84
CA LYS A 244 22.53 -8.86 -37.29
C LYS A 244 22.10 -7.67 -36.42
N TYR A 245 21.00 -7.80 -35.71
CA TYR A 245 20.40 -6.73 -34.91
C TYR A 245 20.27 -7.13 -33.43
N ILE A 246 19.93 -6.15 -32.60
CA ILE A 246 19.33 -6.32 -31.28
C ILE A 246 17.99 -5.62 -31.36
N ASN A 247 16.92 -6.32 -31.00
CA ASN A 247 15.57 -5.77 -30.91
C ASN A 247 15.36 -5.18 -29.51
N TYR A 248 14.49 -4.18 -29.38
CA TYR A 248 14.20 -3.49 -28.11
C TYR A 248 12.70 -3.43 -27.79
N GLY A 249 11.83 -3.69 -28.77
CA GLY A 249 10.38 -3.63 -28.65
C GLY A 249 9.72 -3.27 -29.98
N TRP A 250 8.45 -2.93 -29.90
CA TRP A 250 7.59 -2.55 -31.02
C TRP A 250 7.06 -1.12 -30.86
N THR A 251 6.63 -0.53 -31.96
CA THR A 251 5.94 0.77 -32.02
C THR A 251 4.95 0.76 -33.17
N ASP A 252 3.84 1.46 -33.03
CA ASP A 252 2.84 1.69 -34.09
C ASP A 252 3.27 2.80 -35.08
N THR A 253 4.36 3.52 -34.77
CA THR A 253 4.84 4.64 -35.58
C THR A 253 5.96 4.20 -36.54
N LYS A 254 5.63 4.09 -37.83
CA LYS A 254 6.58 3.73 -38.91
C LYS A 254 7.87 4.55 -38.86
N GLY A 255 9.02 3.88 -38.82
CA GLY A 255 10.35 4.50 -38.78
C GLY A 255 10.78 5.08 -37.43
N SER A 256 9.94 5.00 -36.38
CA SER A 256 10.27 5.51 -35.05
C SER A 256 11.48 4.81 -34.42
N SER A 257 12.10 5.46 -33.43
CA SER A 257 13.17 4.88 -32.61
C SER A 257 12.81 4.75 -31.12
N ALA A 258 11.58 5.14 -30.75
CA ALA A 258 11.01 4.95 -29.43
C ALA A 258 10.22 3.64 -29.38
N VAL A 259 10.44 2.85 -28.33
CA VAL A 259 9.64 1.66 -28.02
C VAL A 259 8.32 2.11 -27.37
N LYS A 260 7.19 1.54 -27.80
CA LYS A 260 5.87 1.75 -27.19
C LYS A 260 5.31 0.46 -26.55
N TYR A 261 5.70 -0.71 -27.07
CA TYR A 261 5.32 -2.02 -26.57
C TYR A 261 6.57 -2.89 -26.43
N GLU A 262 6.68 -3.69 -25.36
CA GLU A 262 7.87 -4.50 -25.10
C GLU A 262 7.93 -5.76 -25.99
N LEU A 263 9.03 -6.51 -25.91
CA LEU A 263 9.16 -7.78 -26.63
C LEU A 263 8.43 -8.89 -25.87
N ASN A 264 7.54 -9.60 -26.57
CA ASN A 264 6.64 -10.63 -26.07
C ASN A 264 5.54 -10.10 -25.11
N SER A 265 5.23 -8.80 -25.14
CA SER A 265 4.05 -8.26 -24.45
C SER A 265 2.76 -8.68 -25.17
N GLU A 266 1.67 -8.82 -24.43
CA GLU A 266 0.32 -8.92 -25.00
C GLU A 266 -0.18 -7.56 -25.52
N PHE A 267 -0.99 -7.60 -26.57
CA PHE A 267 -1.72 -6.47 -27.14
C PHE A 267 -3.16 -6.88 -27.41
N THR A 268 -4.12 -6.18 -26.80
CA THR A 268 -5.55 -6.36 -27.04
C THR A 268 -5.93 -5.71 -28.38
N VAL A 269 -6.48 -6.50 -29.29
CA VAL A 269 -6.80 -6.05 -30.65
C VAL A 269 -8.13 -5.31 -30.66
N THR A 270 -8.11 -4.04 -31.07
CA THR A 270 -9.29 -3.15 -31.15
C THR A 270 -9.51 -2.60 -32.57
N GLY A 271 -8.92 -3.24 -33.59
CA GLY A 271 -8.84 -2.75 -34.96
C GLY A 271 -7.61 -3.30 -35.68
N ASP A 272 -7.56 -3.14 -37.00
CA ASP A 272 -6.38 -3.49 -37.80
C ASP A 272 -5.20 -2.58 -37.41
N THR A 273 -4.02 -3.16 -37.14
CA THR A 273 -2.91 -2.44 -36.50
C THR A 273 -1.55 -2.85 -37.07
N ASP A 274 -0.77 -1.88 -37.54
CA ASP A 274 0.62 -2.12 -37.97
C ASP A 274 1.61 -1.82 -36.84
N PHE A 275 2.50 -2.76 -36.55
CA PHE A 275 3.64 -2.57 -35.65
C PHE A 275 4.98 -2.69 -36.38
N TYR A 276 5.93 -1.86 -35.97
CA TYR A 276 7.24 -1.68 -36.55
C TYR A 276 8.30 -2.03 -35.48
N ILE A 277 9.24 -2.93 -35.80
CA ILE A 277 10.20 -3.41 -34.79
C ILE A 277 11.34 -2.41 -34.53
N VAL A 278 11.46 -1.93 -33.29
CA VAL A 278 12.54 -1.03 -32.88
C VAL A 278 13.80 -1.85 -32.65
N ARG A 279 14.78 -1.73 -33.55
CA ARG A 279 16.02 -2.52 -33.52
C ARG A 279 17.25 -1.75 -33.98
N ARG A 280 18.43 -2.13 -33.46
CA ARG A 280 19.73 -1.50 -33.78
C ARG A 280 20.76 -2.54 -34.21
N THR A 281 21.67 -2.20 -35.11
CA THR A 281 22.75 -3.12 -35.55
C THR A 281 23.59 -3.58 -34.36
N ALA A 282 23.83 -4.89 -34.24
CA ALA A 282 24.66 -5.43 -33.18
C ALA A 282 26.14 -5.11 -33.41
N LEU A 283 26.79 -4.52 -32.41
CA LEU A 283 28.23 -4.22 -32.39
C LEU A 283 28.89 -4.89 -31.17
N GLN A 284 30.19 -5.17 -31.28
CA GLN A 284 30.98 -5.80 -30.22
C GLN A 284 31.98 -4.80 -29.62
N VAL A 285 32.11 -4.80 -28.29
CA VAL A 285 33.16 -4.08 -27.56
C VAL A 285 34.02 -5.12 -26.85
N ASN A 286 35.22 -5.35 -27.36
CA ASN A 286 36.14 -6.38 -26.86
C ASN A 286 37.20 -5.75 -25.95
N PHE A 287 37.50 -6.37 -24.82
CA PHE A 287 38.51 -5.90 -23.86
C PHE A 287 39.65 -6.92 -23.75
N LYS A 288 40.89 -6.43 -23.77
CA LYS A 288 42.12 -7.26 -23.84
C LYS A 288 43.21 -6.72 -22.91
N THR A 289 44.22 -7.54 -22.63
CA THR A 289 45.39 -7.13 -21.84
C THR A 289 46.18 -6.01 -22.55
N ASN A 290 47.11 -5.37 -21.85
CA ASN A 290 47.99 -4.36 -22.44
C ASN A 290 48.86 -4.89 -23.61
N THR A 291 49.07 -6.20 -23.71
CA THR A 291 49.75 -6.88 -24.83
C THR A 291 48.79 -7.31 -25.95
N GLY A 292 47.48 -7.28 -25.73
CA GLY A 292 46.46 -7.73 -26.67
C GLY A 292 46.12 -9.22 -26.62
N ALA A 293 46.57 -9.93 -25.57
CA ALA A 293 46.06 -11.27 -25.25
C ALA A 293 44.65 -11.18 -24.64
N SER A 294 43.89 -12.27 -24.71
CA SER A 294 42.66 -12.44 -23.92
C SER A 294 42.87 -13.54 -22.88
N ASN A 295 42.17 -13.42 -21.76
CA ASN A 295 42.06 -14.46 -20.73
C ASN A 295 40.70 -14.30 -20.02
N SER A 296 40.32 -15.23 -19.15
CA SER A 296 38.99 -15.26 -18.52
C SER A 296 38.62 -13.99 -17.74
N LYS A 297 39.57 -13.22 -17.20
CA LYS A 297 39.30 -11.93 -16.54
C LYS A 297 38.93 -10.82 -17.54
N PHE A 298 39.44 -10.89 -18.77
CA PHE A 298 39.20 -9.89 -19.82
C PHE A 298 38.05 -10.29 -20.74
N THR A 299 37.92 -11.56 -21.13
CA THR A 299 36.81 -12.05 -21.95
C THR A 299 35.44 -11.80 -21.30
N ARG A 300 35.35 -11.88 -19.96
CA ARG A 300 34.13 -11.54 -19.19
C ARG A 300 33.74 -10.05 -19.22
N LEU A 301 34.59 -9.17 -19.73
CA LEU A 301 34.28 -7.74 -19.89
C LEU A 301 33.69 -7.42 -21.27
N ASN A 302 33.74 -8.36 -22.23
CA ASN A 302 33.24 -8.15 -23.59
C ASN A 302 31.72 -7.89 -23.60
N GLN A 303 31.26 -6.94 -24.42
CA GLN A 303 29.85 -6.54 -24.49
C GLN A 303 29.34 -6.51 -25.94
N LYS A 304 28.10 -6.98 -26.14
CA LYS A 304 27.33 -6.84 -27.39
C LYS A 304 26.30 -5.72 -27.19
N VAL A 305 26.29 -4.70 -28.06
CA VAL A 305 25.50 -3.48 -27.88
C VAL A 305 24.93 -2.96 -29.21
N GLY A 306 23.79 -2.26 -29.16
CA GLY A 306 23.18 -1.64 -30.34
C GLY A 306 23.93 -0.40 -30.83
N LYS A 307 24.10 -0.27 -32.15
CA LYS A 307 24.72 0.92 -32.78
C LYS A 307 24.05 2.22 -32.31
N GLY A 308 24.89 3.17 -31.88
CA GLY A 308 24.47 4.48 -31.39
C GLY A 308 24.08 4.52 -29.91
N LEU A 309 24.13 3.41 -29.17
CA LEU A 309 23.96 3.38 -27.72
C LEU A 309 25.30 3.56 -26.98
N THR A 310 25.24 3.94 -25.71
CA THR A 310 26.39 4.11 -24.83
C THR A 310 26.77 2.83 -24.08
N VAL A 311 28.06 2.60 -23.89
CA VAL A 311 28.63 1.59 -22.99
C VAL A 311 29.39 2.28 -21.86
N THR A 312 29.14 1.89 -20.60
CA THR A 312 29.98 2.26 -19.47
C THR A 312 31.26 1.43 -19.47
N MET A 313 32.42 2.09 -19.50
CA MET A 313 33.73 1.42 -19.52
C MET A 313 33.99 0.68 -18.21
N PRO A 314 34.29 -0.64 -18.24
CA PRO A 314 34.48 -1.45 -17.04
C PRO A 314 35.76 -1.05 -16.28
N GLN A 315 35.83 -1.43 -15.01
CA GLN A 315 37.06 -1.31 -14.23
C GLN A 315 38.18 -2.17 -14.83
N VAL A 316 39.37 -1.59 -14.94
CA VAL A 316 40.56 -2.28 -15.48
C VAL A 316 41.08 -3.28 -14.44
N PRO A 317 41.19 -4.59 -14.75
CA PRO A 317 41.63 -5.60 -13.79
C PRO A 317 42.97 -5.25 -13.11
N VAL A 318 43.00 -5.31 -11.78
CA VAL A 318 44.15 -4.92 -10.95
C VAL A 318 45.40 -5.76 -11.28
N LYS A 319 46.56 -5.10 -11.27
CA LYS A 319 47.88 -5.68 -11.55
C LYS A 319 48.90 -5.17 -10.52
N THR A 320 49.44 -6.06 -9.70
CA THR A 320 50.39 -5.74 -8.61
C THR A 320 51.58 -4.93 -9.11
N GLY A 321 51.91 -3.82 -8.44
CA GLY A 321 52.96 -2.88 -8.84
C GLY A 321 52.59 -1.91 -9.98
N TYR A 322 51.31 -1.84 -10.39
CA TYR A 322 50.83 -0.93 -11.43
C TYR A 322 49.54 -0.19 -11.04
N GLN A 323 49.46 1.07 -11.42
CA GLN A 323 48.23 1.86 -11.44
C GLN A 323 47.49 1.62 -12.77
N SER A 324 46.22 1.22 -12.69
CA SER A 324 45.31 1.22 -13.85
C SER A 324 45.01 2.65 -14.29
N LEU A 325 45.16 2.97 -15.58
CA LEU A 325 44.82 4.29 -16.13
C LEU A 325 43.52 4.31 -16.94
N GLY A 326 43.05 3.15 -17.42
CA GLY A 326 41.87 3.02 -18.28
C GLY A 326 42.12 2.12 -19.48
N TRP A 327 41.41 2.38 -20.57
CA TRP A 327 41.41 1.61 -21.80
C TRP A 327 41.90 2.43 -22.98
N SER A 328 42.61 1.82 -23.93
CA SER A 328 43.02 2.45 -25.19
C SER A 328 42.64 1.63 -26.41
N LYS A 329 42.43 2.28 -27.56
CA LYS A 329 42.28 1.62 -28.87
C LYS A 329 43.59 0.98 -29.36
N SER A 330 44.74 1.31 -28.76
CA SER A 330 46.07 0.83 -29.17
C SER A 330 46.70 -0.13 -28.15
N LYS A 331 47.35 -1.19 -28.65
CA LYS A 331 48.18 -2.10 -27.83
C LYS A 331 49.35 -1.34 -27.22
N LYS A 332 49.78 -1.73 -26.01
CA LYS A 332 50.93 -1.16 -25.28
C LYS A 332 50.90 0.36 -25.07
N ALA A 333 49.74 1.02 -25.19
CA ALA A 333 49.61 2.46 -25.00
C ALA A 333 50.03 2.90 -23.58
N SER A 334 50.59 4.11 -23.48
CA SER A 334 51.02 4.75 -22.22
C SER A 334 49.99 5.71 -21.62
N LYS A 335 48.96 6.07 -22.38
CA LYS A 335 47.81 6.90 -22.00
C LYS A 335 46.53 6.16 -22.38
N ALA A 336 45.46 6.34 -21.61
CA ALA A 336 44.14 5.79 -21.92
C ALA A 336 43.36 6.74 -22.84
N ASP A 337 42.60 6.16 -23.77
CA ASP A 337 41.57 6.88 -24.54
C ASP A 337 40.28 7.04 -23.73
N TYR A 338 39.99 6.08 -22.85
CA TYR A 338 38.77 6.04 -22.04
C TYR A 338 39.09 5.68 -20.59
N LYS A 339 38.53 6.41 -19.63
CA LYS A 339 38.62 6.08 -18.20
C LYS A 339 37.63 4.97 -17.85
N ALA A 340 37.88 4.22 -16.78
CA ALA A 340 36.85 3.35 -16.21
C ALA A 340 35.70 4.20 -15.65
N GLY A 341 34.45 3.70 -15.75
CA GLY A 341 33.24 4.45 -15.44
C GLY A 341 32.78 5.45 -16.51
N GLN A 342 33.57 5.70 -17.56
CA GLN A 342 33.20 6.60 -18.65
C GLN A 342 32.14 5.98 -19.57
N ASN A 343 31.05 6.69 -19.84
CA ASN A 343 30.07 6.33 -20.87
C ASN A 343 30.58 6.71 -22.27
N VAL A 344 30.53 5.78 -23.22
CA VAL A 344 31.07 5.96 -24.59
C VAL A 344 30.07 5.44 -25.62
N THR A 345 29.67 6.28 -26.58
CA THR A 345 28.74 5.93 -27.66
C THR A 345 29.40 5.01 -28.70
N ILE A 346 28.78 3.87 -28.99
CA ILE A 346 29.36 2.82 -29.84
C ILE A 346 28.81 2.92 -31.27
N SER A 347 29.58 3.54 -32.16
CA SER A 347 29.24 3.72 -33.59
C SER A 347 29.73 2.59 -34.50
N LYS A 348 30.76 1.85 -34.07
CA LYS A 348 31.34 0.67 -34.73
C LYS A 348 31.93 -0.30 -33.69
N THR A 349 32.17 -1.55 -34.09
CA THR A 349 32.84 -2.55 -33.24
C THR A 349 34.21 -2.07 -32.78
N LEU A 350 34.53 -2.26 -31.49
CA LEU A 350 35.78 -1.83 -30.86
C LEU A 350 36.57 -3.02 -30.30
N THR A 351 37.88 -2.86 -30.23
CA THR A 351 38.77 -3.65 -29.36
C THR A 351 39.62 -2.68 -28.56
N LEU A 352 39.63 -2.86 -27.24
CA LEU A 352 40.27 -1.98 -26.27
C LEU A 352 41.27 -2.75 -25.41
N TYR A 353 42.37 -2.09 -25.07
CA TYR A 353 43.51 -2.67 -24.36
C TYR A 353 43.71 -1.93 -23.03
N ALA A 354 43.91 -2.68 -21.95
CA ALA A 354 44.14 -2.08 -20.63
C ALA A 354 45.46 -1.28 -20.59
N VAL A 355 45.41 -0.08 -20.02
CA VAL A 355 46.55 0.81 -19.86
C VAL A 355 46.98 0.83 -18.39
N TYR A 356 48.27 0.61 -18.17
CA TYR A 356 48.88 0.51 -16.84
C TYR A 356 50.15 1.38 -16.73
N LYS A 357 50.29 2.11 -15.62
CA LYS A 357 51.50 2.84 -15.24
C LYS A 357 52.23 2.06 -14.15
N LYS A 358 53.52 1.75 -14.32
CA LYS A 358 54.33 1.07 -13.28
C LYS A 358 54.52 2.02 -12.09
N LEU A 359 54.37 1.50 -10.87
CA LEU A 359 54.61 2.22 -9.62
C LEU A 359 55.98 1.77 -9.07
N PRO A 360 57.01 2.65 -9.04
CA PRO A 360 58.39 2.23 -8.76
C PRO A 360 58.73 2.04 -7.28
N TYR A 361 57.98 2.66 -6.35
CA TYR A 361 58.31 2.58 -4.92
C TYR A 361 57.37 1.63 -4.20
N THR A 362 57.93 0.62 -3.54
CA THR A 362 57.21 -0.22 -2.57
C THR A 362 57.14 0.50 -1.23
N VAL A 363 56.00 0.38 -0.56
CA VAL A 363 55.79 0.78 0.83
C VAL A 363 55.41 -0.47 1.62
N THR A 364 56.23 -0.84 2.61
CA THR A 364 56.02 -2.00 3.48
C THR A 364 55.66 -1.58 4.89
N PHE A 365 54.93 -2.45 5.58
CA PHE A 365 54.52 -2.28 6.98
C PHE A 365 55.10 -3.42 7.81
N ASN A 366 55.50 -3.13 9.03
CA ASN A 366 56.26 -4.02 9.91
C ASN A 366 55.75 -3.93 11.36
N ASN A 367 55.97 -4.97 12.15
CA ASN A 367 55.88 -4.84 13.61
C ASN A 367 57.07 -4.02 14.15
N ASN A 368 56.98 -3.43 15.35
CA ASN A 368 58.02 -2.53 15.89
C ASN A 368 59.43 -3.15 15.89
N ASN A 369 59.53 -4.46 16.20
CA ASN A 369 60.80 -5.21 16.18
C ASN A 369 61.41 -5.39 14.77
N GLY A 370 60.78 -4.84 13.72
CA GLY A 370 61.25 -4.85 12.33
C GLY A 370 60.87 -6.09 11.51
N THR A 371 60.04 -6.98 12.05
CA THR A 371 59.68 -8.24 11.40
C THR A 371 58.47 -8.06 10.46
N SER A 372 58.67 -8.35 9.17
CA SER A 372 57.62 -8.27 8.13
C SER A 372 56.91 -9.60 7.84
N THR A 373 57.41 -10.73 8.33
CA THR A 373 57.05 -12.08 7.84
C THR A 373 55.62 -12.55 8.17
N SER A 374 54.88 -11.83 8.99
CA SER A 374 53.46 -12.13 9.26
C SER A 374 52.59 -11.72 8.08
N LYS A 375 51.71 -12.63 7.65
CA LYS A 375 50.77 -12.42 6.53
C LYS A 375 49.92 -11.15 6.66
N ILE A 376 49.63 -10.72 7.89
CA ILE A 376 48.82 -9.53 8.20
C ILE A 376 49.56 -8.24 7.80
N TYR A 377 50.89 -8.21 7.94
CA TYR A 377 51.71 -7.06 7.55
C TYR A 377 52.06 -7.09 6.07
N THR A 378 52.40 -8.27 5.51
CA THR A 378 52.68 -8.36 4.07
C THR A 378 51.46 -8.00 3.21
N SER A 379 50.23 -8.28 3.66
CA SER A 379 49.00 -7.86 2.98
C SER A 379 48.76 -6.35 2.95
N LEU A 380 49.44 -5.56 3.80
CA LEU A 380 49.38 -4.08 3.76
C LEU A 380 50.35 -3.48 2.72
N THR A 381 51.22 -4.28 2.10
CA THR A 381 52.24 -3.79 1.15
C THR A 381 51.59 -3.09 -0.04
N MET A 382 51.94 -1.83 -0.24
CA MET A 382 51.38 -0.97 -1.29
C MET A 382 52.48 -0.39 -2.19
N TYR A 383 52.09 0.26 -3.29
CA TYR A 383 53.03 0.81 -4.28
C TYR A 383 52.67 2.25 -4.65
N ALA A 384 53.68 3.07 -4.93
CA ALA A 384 53.53 4.51 -5.17
C ALA A 384 54.41 5.04 -6.32
N SER A 385 53.94 6.13 -6.94
CA SER A 385 54.74 7.02 -7.81
C SER A 385 55.58 7.99 -6.98
N LYS A 386 56.61 8.61 -7.57
CA LYS A 386 57.33 9.73 -6.93
C LYS A 386 56.36 10.86 -6.58
N ASN A 387 56.45 11.37 -5.36
CA ASN A 387 55.59 12.40 -4.77
C ASN A 387 54.11 12.02 -4.61
N GLN A 388 53.73 10.75 -4.79
CA GLN A 388 52.36 10.29 -4.52
C GLN A 388 52.12 10.23 -3.00
N LYS A 389 51.02 10.83 -2.53
CA LYS A 389 50.51 10.58 -1.18
C LYS A 389 49.88 9.18 -1.10
N VAL A 390 50.13 8.46 -0.01
CA VAL A 390 49.46 7.21 0.35
C VAL A 390 48.83 7.34 1.72
N THR A 391 47.61 6.83 1.89
CA THR A 391 46.94 6.72 3.19
C THR A 391 47.53 5.55 3.97
N LEU A 392 47.93 5.77 5.23
CA LEU A 392 48.40 4.69 6.09
C LEU A 392 47.22 3.84 6.59
N PRO A 393 47.33 2.50 6.58
CA PRO A 393 46.30 1.60 7.07
C PRO A 393 46.20 1.61 8.59
N ASP A 394 45.15 0.99 9.14
CA ASP A 394 45.07 0.67 10.56
C ASP A 394 46.25 -0.20 10.99
N VAL A 395 46.80 0.12 12.18
CA VAL A 395 47.80 -0.72 12.83
C VAL A 395 47.17 -2.07 13.20
N PRO A 396 47.75 -3.23 12.83
CA PRO A 396 47.21 -4.53 13.22
C PRO A 396 47.05 -4.66 14.75
N LYS A 397 45.84 -5.00 15.22
CA LYS A 397 45.54 -5.12 16.66
C LYS A 397 46.31 -6.30 17.27
N VAL A 398 46.84 -6.09 18.48
CA VAL A 398 47.51 -7.11 19.31
C VAL A 398 46.83 -7.12 20.68
N LYS A 399 46.53 -8.30 21.24
CA LYS A 399 45.84 -8.44 22.54
C LYS A 399 46.70 -7.87 23.68
N GLY A 400 46.12 -7.05 24.55
CA GLY A 400 46.82 -6.38 25.66
C GLY A 400 47.65 -5.15 25.24
N TYR A 401 47.50 -4.68 23.99
CA TYR A 401 48.19 -3.50 23.47
C TYR A 401 47.24 -2.57 22.73
N THR A 402 47.31 -1.30 23.11
CA THR A 402 46.62 -0.20 22.42
C THR A 402 47.54 0.33 21.33
N ASN A 403 47.05 0.34 20.09
CA ASN A 403 47.76 0.90 18.94
C ASN A 403 47.85 2.42 19.08
N LEU A 404 49.01 3.00 18.76
CA LEU A 404 49.23 4.45 18.76
C LEU A 404 49.39 4.99 17.33
N GLY A 405 50.09 4.26 16.45
CA GLY A 405 50.28 4.68 15.06
C GLY A 405 51.45 3.98 14.38
N TRP A 406 52.06 4.68 13.42
CA TRP A 406 53.21 4.24 12.66
C TRP A 406 54.40 5.21 12.83
N THR A 407 55.60 4.70 12.65
CA THR A 407 56.85 5.49 12.54
C THR A 407 57.67 4.98 11.35
N THR A 408 58.56 5.79 10.80
CA THR A 408 59.55 5.33 9.80
C THR A 408 60.83 4.76 10.43
N GLU A 409 61.04 4.89 11.74
CA GLU A 409 62.18 4.35 12.48
C GLU A 409 61.81 3.10 13.29
N LYS A 410 62.80 2.27 13.66
CA LYS A 410 62.55 0.93 14.22
C LYS A 410 62.82 0.89 15.73
N GLY A 411 61.76 0.78 16.52
CA GLY A 411 61.84 0.59 17.97
C GLY A 411 61.05 1.62 18.78
N GLU A 412 60.53 2.66 18.12
CA GLU A 412 59.95 3.83 18.78
C GLU A 412 58.75 3.52 19.69
N THR A 413 58.59 4.39 20.69
CA THR A 413 57.48 4.34 21.65
C THR A 413 56.39 5.38 21.35
N GLU A 414 56.70 6.37 20.51
CA GLU A 414 55.76 7.41 20.05
C GLU A 414 55.57 7.32 18.51
N PRO A 415 54.36 7.55 17.98
CA PRO A 415 54.09 7.50 16.55
C PRO A 415 54.49 8.79 15.83
N GLU A 416 55.12 8.65 14.66
CA GLU A 416 55.36 9.75 13.70
C GLU A 416 54.07 10.09 12.91
N TYR A 417 53.20 9.09 12.73
CA TYR A 417 51.93 9.18 11.98
C TYR A 417 50.80 8.39 12.64
N SER A 418 49.58 8.88 12.54
CA SER A 418 48.35 8.16 12.88
C SER A 418 47.93 7.18 11.78
N ALA A 419 47.04 6.24 12.10
CA ALA A 419 46.29 5.52 11.07
C ALA A 419 45.39 6.50 10.30
N GLY A 420 45.31 6.36 8.97
CA GLY A 420 44.58 7.28 8.09
C GLY A 420 45.40 8.49 7.58
N ASP A 421 46.59 8.76 8.10
CA ASP A 421 47.44 9.86 7.64
C ASP A 421 47.92 9.70 6.19
N THR A 422 48.20 10.81 5.49
CA THR A 422 48.56 10.81 4.06
C THR A 422 50.02 11.16 3.78
N VAL A 423 50.91 10.17 3.87
CA VAL A 423 52.36 10.35 3.73
C VAL A 423 52.80 10.43 2.27
N LYS A 424 53.70 11.37 1.95
CA LYS A 424 54.22 11.63 0.59
C LYS A 424 55.42 10.73 0.28
N ILE A 425 55.23 9.75 -0.61
CA ILE A 425 56.28 8.77 -0.93
C ILE A 425 57.25 9.31 -1.99
N THR A 426 58.54 9.34 -1.64
CA THR A 426 59.65 9.84 -2.50
C THR A 426 60.69 8.78 -2.84
N LYS A 427 60.79 7.74 -2.00
CA LYS A 427 61.66 6.56 -2.09
C LYS A 427 60.88 5.32 -1.62
N ALA A 428 61.45 4.11 -1.72
CA ALA A 428 60.89 2.96 -1.02
C ALA A 428 60.91 3.22 0.50
N THR A 429 59.81 2.94 1.19
CA THR A 429 59.58 3.37 2.58
C THR A 429 59.09 2.18 3.41
N GLN A 430 59.51 2.11 4.67
CA GLN A 430 59.04 1.12 5.64
C GLN A 430 58.37 1.85 6.80
N PHE A 431 57.28 1.29 7.30
CA PHE A 431 56.59 1.78 8.50
C PHE A 431 56.58 0.71 9.58
N TYR A 432 56.84 1.10 10.83
CA TYR A 432 56.87 0.22 12.00
C TYR A 432 55.73 0.58 12.97
N ALA A 433 55.02 -0.42 13.48
CA ALA A 433 53.81 -0.24 14.29
C ALA A 433 54.10 0.11 15.76
N VAL A 434 53.68 1.30 16.20
CA VAL A 434 53.86 1.80 17.58
C VAL A 434 52.64 1.47 18.45
N ARG A 435 52.88 1.03 19.69
CA ARG A 435 51.85 0.61 20.66
C ARG A 435 52.27 0.86 22.10
N ARG A 436 51.30 1.08 22.99
CA ARG A 436 51.45 0.96 24.45
C ARG A 436 50.73 -0.29 24.98
N LYS A 437 51.05 -0.72 26.20
CA LYS A 437 50.22 -1.70 26.93
C LYS A 437 48.83 -1.12 27.19
N SER A 438 47.81 -1.96 27.14
CA SER A 438 46.42 -1.56 27.44
C SER A 438 46.14 -1.54 28.94
N ASN A 439 45.28 -0.61 29.35
CA ASN A 439 44.63 -0.59 30.66
C ASN A 439 43.53 -1.65 30.73
N TYR A 440 43.15 -2.01 31.96
CA TYR A 440 42.07 -2.95 32.24
C TYR A 440 41.09 -2.36 33.26
N TYR A 441 39.80 -2.55 33.02
CA TYR A 441 38.71 -1.96 33.81
C TYR A 441 37.66 -3.02 34.18
N THR A 442 37.07 -2.87 35.37
CA THR A 442 36.06 -3.78 35.90
C THR A 442 34.65 -3.24 35.73
N VAL A 443 33.74 -4.10 35.26
CA VAL A 443 32.29 -3.86 35.22
C VAL A 443 31.64 -4.70 36.32
N SER A 444 31.14 -4.05 37.37
CA SER A 444 30.63 -4.67 38.60
C SER A 444 29.11 -4.53 38.73
N TYR A 445 28.46 -5.58 39.23
CA TYR A 445 26.99 -5.69 39.31
C TYR A 445 26.51 -5.92 40.75
N TYR A 446 25.44 -5.22 41.13
CA TYR A 446 24.88 -5.20 42.49
C TYR A 446 23.35 -5.26 42.47
N LEU A 447 22.76 -5.69 43.58
CA LEU A 447 21.34 -5.52 43.86
C LEU A 447 21.01 -4.01 43.93
N GLY A 448 19.75 -3.62 43.71
CA GLY A 448 19.33 -2.21 43.70
C GLY A 448 19.77 -1.41 44.93
N ASN A 449 19.81 -2.04 46.11
CA ASN A 449 20.27 -1.47 47.38
C ASN A 449 21.80 -1.42 47.56
N GLY A 450 22.58 -1.77 46.53
CA GLY A 450 24.04 -1.82 46.55
C GLY A 450 24.64 -2.98 47.36
N SER A 451 23.84 -3.92 47.85
CA SER A 451 24.36 -5.20 48.35
C SER A 451 24.67 -6.15 47.18
N THR A 452 25.40 -7.24 47.45
CA THR A 452 25.72 -8.25 46.43
C THR A 452 25.61 -9.66 47.01
N ASN A 453 25.57 -10.66 46.13
CA ASN A 453 25.54 -12.08 46.48
C ASN A 453 26.25 -12.90 45.38
N ALA A 454 26.38 -14.21 45.57
CA ALA A 454 27.11 -15.10 44.66
C ALA A 454 26.57 -15.10 43.20
N ALA A 455 25.31 -14.74 42.95
CA ALA A 455 24.78 -14.62 41.59
C ALA A 455 25.23 -13.33 40.91
N TYR A 456 25.25 -12.21 41.65
CA TYR A 456 25.68 -10.89 41.14
C TYR A 456 27.21 -10.80 41.01
N GLN A 457 27.96 -11.36 41.96
CA GLN A 457 29.42 -11.45 41.91
C GLN A 457 29.90 -12.15 40.62
N LYS A 458 29.24 -13.25 40.22
CA LYS A 458 29.54 -14.01 38.98
C LYS A 458 29.34 -13.22 37.67
N LEU A 459 28.65 -12.08 37.70
CA LEU A 459 28.48 -11.21 36.52
C LEU A 459 29.65 -10.23 36.35
N THR A 460 30.45 -10.03 37.40
CA THR A 460 31.53 -9.05 37.42
C THR A 460 32.68 -9.50 36.53
N GLN A 461 33.13 -8.63 35.63
CA GLN A 461 34.15 -8.95 34.63
C GLN A 461 35.18 -7.82 34.50
N THR A 462 36.44 -8.18 34.27
CA THR A 462 37.52 -7.24 33.93
C THR A 462 37.82 -7.36 32.44
N VAL A 463 37.85 -6.23 31.72
CA VAL A 463 38.06 -6.17 30.27
C VAL A 463 39.16 -5.18 29.90
N GLU A 464 39.75 -5.36 28.74
CA GLU A 464 40.72 -4.44 28.14
C GLU A 464 40.03 -3.11 27.77
N GLU A 465 40.71 -1.97 27.90
CA GLU A 465 40.13 -0.67 27.56
C GLU A 465 39.62 -0.59 26.11
N GLY A 466 38.56 0.18 25.88
CA GLY A 466 37.89 0.25 24.57
C GLY A 466 37.07 -1.01 24.21
N THR A 467 37.01 -2.02 25.08
CA THR A 467 36.13 -3.20 24.85
C THR A 467 34.67 -2.79 24.96
N VAL A 468 33.86 -3.16 23.96
CA VAL A 468 32.40 -3.03 24.03
C VAL A 468 31.81 -4.22 24.80
N VAL A 469 31.36 -3.98 26.03
CA VAL A 469 30.71 -4.98 26.88
C VAL A 469 29.20 -4.92 26.68
N THR A 470 28.56 -6.09 26.52
CA THR A 470 27.10 -6.23 26.66
C THR A 470 26.78 -6.54 28.11
N PHE A 471 25.83 -5.84 28.71
CA PHE A 471 25.48 -6.08 30.11
C PHE A 471 24.72 -7.39 30.30
N ALA A 472 24.99 -8.09 31.41
CA ALA A 472 24.33 -9.34 31.74
C ALA A 472 22.81 -9.16 31.95
N LYS A 473 21.98 -10.17 31.65
CA LYS A 473 20.56 -10.17 32.06
C LYS A 473 20.49 -10.10 33.60
N VAL A 474 19.58 -9.28 34.14
CA VAL A 474 19.39 -9.14 35.60
C VAL A 474 18.96 -10.49 36.19
N PRO A 475 19.59 -10.98 37.27
CA PRO A 475 19.16 -12.22 37.92
C PRO A 475 17.69 -12.18 38.37
N ALA A 476 16.94 -13.22 38.03
CA ALA A 476 15.52 -13.33 38.40
C ALA A 476 15.33 -13.37 39.92
N ARG A 477 14.20 -12.83 40.41
CA ARG A 477 13.85 -12.78 41.82
C ARG A 477 12.36 -13.04 42.00
N THR A 478 12.00 -14.07 42.77
CA THR A 478 10.61 -14.44 43.05
C THR A 478 9.79 -13.26 43.56
N GLY A 479 8.64 -12.99 42.93
CA GLY A 479 7.76 -11.87 43.27
C GLY A 479 8.18 -10.50 42.71
N TYR A 480 9.18 -10.45 41.81
CA TYR A 480 9.64 -9.21 41.16
C TYR A 480 9.78 -9.38 39.65
N VAL A 481 9.53 -8.30 38.90
CA VAL A 481 9.81 -8.17 37.47
C VAL A 481 11.05 -7.30 37.29
N ASN A 482 12.00 -7.77 36.48
CA ASN A 482 13.23 -7.05 36.15
C ASN A 482 12.93 -5.88 35.21
N GLN A 483 13.62 -4.76 35.37
CA GLN A 483 13.51 -3.58 34.50
C GLN A 483 14.83 -3.21 33.82
N GLY A 484 15.94 -3.81 34.25
CA GLY A 484 17.28 -3.56 33.73
C GLY A 484 18.24 -3.05 34.80
N TRP A 485 19.26 -2.30 34.38
CA TRP A 485 20.29 -1.75 35.26
C TRP A 485 20.25 -0.22 35.31
N SER A 486 20.74 0.35 36.41
CA SER A 486 21.05 1.78 36.52
C SER A 486 22.44 1.97 37.13
N SER A 487 23.11 3.06 36.76
CA SER A 487 24.31 3.55 37.45
C SER A 487 23.99 4.15 38.84
N LYS A 488 22.72 4.45 39.13
CA LYS A 488 22.27 5.02 40.40
C LYS A 488 21.70 3.95 41.33
N LYS A 489 22.27 3.86 42.53
CA LYS A 489 21.78 3.05 43.65
C LYS A 489 20.34 3.45 44.01
N ASN A 490 19.48 2.46 44.29
CA ASN A 490 18.04 2.63 44.55
C ASN A 490 17.24 3.36 43.45
N SER A 491 17.66 3.30 42.17
CA SER A 491 16.85 3.88 41.07
C SER A 491 15.55 3.11 40.83
N GLU A 492 14.44 3.83 40.61
CA GLU A 492 13.15 3.26 40.18
C GLU A 492 13.06 3.02 38.66
N LYS A 493 13.96 3.66 37.89
CA LYS A 493 14.08 3.53 36.43
C LYS A 493 15.43 2.89 36.08
N ALA A 494 15.42 1.96 35.13
CA ALA A 494 16.65 1.53 34.47
C ALA A 494 17.16 2.67 33.57
N THR A 495 18.48 2.84 33.49
CA THR A 495 19.13 3.97 32.78
C THR A 495 20.40 3.57 32.04
N ALA A 496 20.78 2.28 32.06
CA ALA A 496 22.01 1.80 31.46
C ALA A 496 21.71 1.15 30.09
N LYS A 497 22.32 1.69 29.02
CA LYS A 497 22.24 1.12 27.66
C LYS A 497 22.68 -0.35 27.66
N ALA A 498 22.08 -1.20 26.83
CA ALA A 498 22.38 -2.65 26.82
C ALA A 498 23.86 -3.01 26.53
N LYS A 499 24.63 -2.08 25.95
CA LYS A 499 26.07 -2.18 25.67
C LYS A 499 26.78 -0.88 26.02
N CYS A 500 28.06 -0.95 26.39
CA CYS A 500 28.92 0.22 26.56
C CYS A 500 30.38 -0.07 26.19
N THR A 501 31.11 0.97 25.77
CA THR A 501 32.57 0.94 25.62
C THR A 501 33.22 1.20 26.97
N VAL A 502 34.04 0.26 27.46
CA VAL A 502 34.62 0.33 28.82
C VAL A 502 35.95 1.08 28.79
N ASN A 503 35.91 2.36 29.16
CA ASN A 503 37.08 3.25 29.28
C ASN A 503 37.36 3.70 30.74
N LYS A 504 36.60 3.18 31.71
CA LYS A 504 36.78 3.33 33.16
C LYS A 504 36.04 2.21 33.88
N ASN A 505 36.23 2.04 35.19
CA ASN A 505 35.43 1.11 35.99
C ASN A 505 33.94 1.50 35.96
N ILE A 506 33.06 0.51 35.89
CA ILE A 506 31.60 0.69 35.79
C ILE A 506 30.92 -0.07 36.93
N THR A 507 29.91 0.55 37.55
CA THR A 507 29.09 -0.05 38.61
C THR A 507 27.62 0.04 38.24
N LEU A 508 26.90 -1.08 38.34
CA LEU A 508 25.50 -1.21 37.96
C LEU A 508 24.67 -1.82 39.09
N TYR A 509 23.50 -1.21 39.32
CA TYR A 509 22.52 -1.62 40.32
C TYR A 509 21.25 -2.14 39.61
N ALA A 510 20.76 -3.31 39.98
CA ALA A 510 19.58 -3.90 39.37
C ALA A 510 18.30 -3.16 39.76
N VAL A 511 17.50 -2.80 38.75
CA VAL A 511 16.18 -2.19 38.92
C VAL A 511 15.13 -3.29 38.78
N GLN A 512 14.35 -3.49 39.85
CA GLN A 512 13.32 -4.52 39.96
C GLN A 512 12.07 -3.92 40.61
N LYS A 513 10.90 -4.18 40.04
CA LYS A 513 9.60 -3.77 40.60
C LYS A 513 8.84 -4.99 41.09
N LYS A 514 7.98 -4.83 42.12
CA LYS A 514 7.15 -5.93 42.63
C LYS A 514 6.22 -6.43 41.53
N ALA A 515 6.10 -7.75 41.37
CA ALA A 515 5.23 -8.37 40.40
C ALA A 515 3.74 -8.23 40.80
N VAL A 516 2.89 -8.06 39.80
CA VAL A 516 1.42 -8.11 39.88
C VAL A 516 0.86 -8.94 38.72
N GLN A 517 -0.29 -9.57 38.91
CA GLN A 517 -0.90 -10.45 37.92
C GLN A 517 -2.17 -9.80 37.31
N LEU A 518 -2.21 -9.71 35.98
CA LEU A 518 -3.41 -9.38 35.23
C LEU A 518 -3.95 -10.68 34.61
N THR A 519 -5.13 -11.10 35.02
CA THR A 519 -5.79 -12.32 34.57
C THR A 519 -6.96 -11.97 33.66
N PHE A 520 -7.03 -12.62 32.50
CA PHE A 520 -8.14 -12.51 31.56
C PHE A 520 -8.96 -13.80 31.57
N HIS A 521 -10.26 -13.65 31.76
CA HIS A 521 -11.25 -14.72 31.80
C HIS A 521 -12.28 -14.54 30.69
N ARG A 522 -12.89 -15.64 30.25
CA ARG A 522 -14.07 -15.60 29.38
C ARG A 522 -15.28 -15.09 30.19
N CYS A 523 -16.39 -14.83 29.50
CA CYS A 523 -17.62 -14.32 30.14
C CYS A 523 -18.14 -15.23 31.28
N ASP A 524 -17.99 -16.54 31.12
CA ASP A 524 -18.36 -17.58 32.11
C ASP A 524 -17.45 -17.63 33.37
N GLY A 525 -16.36 -16.85 33.39
CA GLY A 525 -15.39 -16.85 34.48
C GLY A 525 -14.27 -17.89 34.34
N SER A 526 -14.23 -18.68 33.27
CA SER A 526 -13.10 -19.57 32.97
C SER A 526 -11.87 -18.76 32.52
N THR A 527 -10.70 -19.05 33.07
CA THR A 527 -9.47 -18.34 32.68
C THR A 527 -9.10 -18.62 31.22
N TRP A 528 -8.76 -17.56 30.48
CA TRP A 528 -8.17 -17.62 29.14
C TRP A 528 -6.65 -17.50 29.22
N GLN A 529 -6.16 -16.40 29.79
CA GLN A 529 -4.72 -16.12 29.90
C GLN A 529 -4.40 -15.30 31.15
N LYS A 530 -3.10 -15.24 31.50
CA LYS A 530 -2.60 -14.44 32.63
C LYS A 530 -1.24 -13.88 32.28
N THR A 531 -1.00 -12.62 32.59
CA THR A 531 0.31 -11.96 32.40
C THR A 531 0.83 -11.41 33.73
N THR A 532 2.15 -11.38 33.87
CA THR A 532 2.84 -10.90 35.08
C THR A 532 3.58 -9.60 34.74
N LEU A 533 3.17 -8.52 35.40
CA LEU A 533 3.61 -7.17 35.10
C LEU A 533 4.37 -6.58 36.30
N ALA A 534 5.17 -5.55 36.05
CA ALA A 534 5.67 -4.71 37.13
C ALA A 534 4.52 -3.86 37.69
N LYS A 535 4.43 -3.70 39.02
CA LYS A 535 3.45 -2.79 39.63
C LYS A 535 3.59 -1.38 39.05
N GLY A 536 2.47 -0.83 38.57
CA GLY A 536 2.40 0.50 37.95
C GLY A 536 2.78 0.51 36.47
N SER A 537 2.95 -0.65 35.82
CA SER A 537 3.03 -0.72 34.35
C SER A 537 1.69 -0.36 33.70
N SER A 538 1.76 0.38 32.60
CA SER A 538 0.67 0.44 31.62
C SER A 538 0.60 -0.89 30.87
N TYR A 539 -0.61 -1.35 30.55
CA TYR A 539 -0.87 -2.52 29.70
C TYR A 539 -1.97 -2.18 28.70
N SER A 540 -1.80 -2.59 27.44
CA SER A 540 -2.80 -2.40 26.38
C SER A 540 -3.70 -3.64 26.33
N LEU A 541 -4.99 -3.47 26.54
CA LEU A 541 -5.94 -4.59 26.59
C LEU A 541 -6.07 -5.26 25.22
N PRO A 542 -6.12 -6.60 25.15
CA PRO A 542 -6.29 -7.32 23.90
C PRO A 542 -7.71 -7.15 23.33
N GLY A 543 -7.81 -7.14 22.01
CA GLY A 543 -9.07 -7.51 21.34
C GLY A 543 -9.31 -9.02 21.45
N VAL A 544 -10.55 -9.44 21.21
CA VAL A 544 -10.93 -10.86 21.06
C VAL A 544 -11.77 -10.97 19.80
N ARG A 545 -11.68 -12.09 19.09
CA ARG A 545 -12.52 -12.34 17.92
C ARG A 545 -13.96 -12.62 18.36
N ASP A 546 -14.90 -12.17 17.56
CA ASP A 546 -16.31 -12.49 17.75
C ASP A 546 -16.53 -13.97 17.47
N ALA A 547 -17.35 -14.64 18.29
CA ALA A 547 -17.69 -16.05 18.09
C ALA A 547 -19.04 -16.18 17.39
N GLU A 548 -19.34 -17.38 16.89
CA GLU A 548 -20.64 -17.68 16.29
C GLU A 548 -21.79 -17.30 17.23
N GLY A 549 -22.60 -16.31 16.82
CA GLY A 549 -23.72 -15.78 17.60
C GLY A 549 -23.37 -14.75 18.69
N TYR A 550 -22.11 -14.33 18.86
CA TYR A 550 -21.68 -13.41 19.92
C TYR A 550 -20.74 -12.30 19.44
N THR A 551 -20.99 -11.06 19.87
CA THR A 551 -20.10 -9.90 19.63
C THR A 551 -19.27 -9.60 20.88
N PHE A 552 -17.95 -9.49 20.75
CA PHE A 552 -17.06 -9.03 21.81
C PHE A 552 -17.18 -7.51 22.00
N MET A 553 -17.61 -7.10 23.18
CA MET A 553 -17.89 -5.70 23.51
C MET A 553 -16.67 -5.01 24.14
N GLY A 554 -15.93 -5.74 25.00
CA GLY A 554 -14.81 -5.22 25.79
C GLY A 554 -14.56 -6.06 27.06
N TRP A 555 -13.96 -5.44 28.07
CA TRP A 555 -13.55 -6.06 29.34
C TRP A 555 -14.22 -5.39 30.55
N SER A 556 -14.48 -6.18 31.60
CA SER A 556 -15.00 -5.70 32.89
C SER A 556 -14.42 -6.48 34.07
N THR A 557 -14.36 -5.87 35.26
CA THR A 557 -14.06 -6.55 36.54
C THR A 557 -15.22 -7.40 37.08
N LYS A 558 -16.22 -7.73 36.25
CA LYS A 558 -17.41 -8.52 36.61
C LYS A 558 -17.66 -9.59 35.54
N PRO A 559 -17.88 -10.87 35.91
CA PRO A 559 -18.27 -11.92 34.97
C PRO A 559 -19.71 -11.74 34.47
N MET A 560 -20.10 -12.54 33.47
CA MET A 560 -21.48 -12.65 32.97
C MET A 560 -22.13 -11.33 32.47
N GLN A 561 -21.33 -10.34 32.05
CA GLN A 561 -21.84 -9.14 31.39
C GLN A 561 -22.06 -9.35 29.88
N SER A 562 -23.21 -8.92 29.39
CA SER A 562 -23.55 -8.94 27.95
C SER A 562 -23.25 -7.64 27.20
N VAL A 563 -23.32 -6.50 27.89
CA VAL A 563 -23.15 -5.14 27.35
C VAL A 563 -22.50 -4.23 28.40
N SER A 564 -22.18 -2.98 28.01
CA SER A 564 -21.57 -1.97 28.89
C SER A 564 -20.25 -2.43 29.54
N PRO A 565 -19.20 -2.68 28.74
CA PRO A 565 -17.86 -2.96 29.26
C PRO A 565 -17.31 -1.75 30.05
N GLN A 566 -16.41 -2.02 30.99
CA GLN A 566 -15.68 -0.97 31.71
C GLN A 566 -14.46 -0.47 30.95
N TYR A 567 -13.85 -1.34 30.16
CA TYR A 567 -12.66 -1.05 29.36
C TYR A 567 -12.78 -1.71 27.98
N GLU A 568 -12.06 -1.23 26.98
CA GLU A 568 -12.16 -1.71 25.61
C GLU A 568 -10.89 -2.36 25.05
N ALA A 569 -11.03 -3.04 23.90
CA ALA A 569 -9.89 -3.47 23.08
C ALA A 569 -8.96 -2.27 22.79
N GLU A 570 -7.66 -2.49 22.90
CA GLU A 570 -6.59 -1.50 22.71
C GLU A 570 -6.57 -0.35 23.74
N GLU A 571 -7.38 -0.39 24.80
CA GLU A 571 -7.32 0.59 25.88
C GLU A 571 -6.10 0.35 26.78
N LYS A 572 -5.45 1.43 27.25
CA LYS A 572 -4.27 1.39 28.11
C LYS A 572 -4.63 1.58 29.58
N ILE A 573 -4.65 0.49 30.35
CA ILE A 573 -4.88 0.52 31.81
C ILE A 573 -3.56 0.52 32.58
N THR A 574 -3.56 1.02 33.83
CA THR A 574 -2.39 0.98 34.74
C THR A 574 -2.58 -0.07 35.83
N VAL A 575 -1.72 -1.10 35.85
CA VAL A 575 -1.90 -2.28 36.72
C VAL A 575 -1.17 -2.10 38.05
N ASN A 576 -1.91 -1.65 39.08
CA ASN A 576 -1.37 -1.28 40.41
C ASN A 576 -1.44 -2.39 41.48
N GLY A 577 -2.11 -3.50 41.17
CA GLY A 577 -2.31 -4.69 42.00
C GLY A 577 -2.66 -5.88 41.11
N ASN A 578 -3.06 -7.00 41.70
CA ASN A 578 -3.64 -8.08 40.90
C ASN A 578 -5.04 -7.64 40.41
N VAL A 579 -5.37 -7.97 39.17
CA VAL A 579 -6.64 -7.58 38.52
C VAL A 579 -7.16 -8.75 37.70
N ASP A 580 -8.44 -9.04 37.83
CA ASP A 580 -9.18 -10.02 37.04
C ASP A 580 -10.16 -9.27 36.11
N LEU A 581 -10.05 -9.54 34.80
CA LEU A 581 -10.92 -8.98 33.77
C LEU A 581 -11.65 -10.11 33.04
N TYR A 582 -12.95 -9.93 32.84
CA TYR A 582 -13.86 -10.85 32.18
C TYR A 582 -14.32 -10.25 30.85
N ALA A 583 -14.37 -11.07 29.80
CA ALA A 583 -14.86 -10.64 28.51
C ALA A 583 -16.37 -10.35 28.56
N VAL A 584 -16.76 -9.20 28.03
CA VAL A 584 -18.16 -8.76 27.90
C VAL A 584 -18.63 -9.11 26.49
N VAL A 585 -19.67 -9.95 26.38
CA VAL A 585 -20.06 -10.56 25.10
C VAL A 585 -21.57 -10.48 24.86
N PHE A 586 -21.96 -9.81 23.78
CA PHE A 586 -23.35 -9.59 23.42
C PHE A 586 -23.90 -10.76 22.59
N ASN A 587 -24.98 -11.39 23.04
CA ASN A 587 -25.65 -12.46 22.29
C ASN A 587 -26.51 -11.87 21.17
N ARG A 588 -26.09 -12.09 19.92
CA ARG A 588 -26.72 -11.54 18.71
C ARG A 588 -28.17 -11.98 18.53
N THR A 589 -28.54 -13.17 19.03
CA THR A 589 -29.93 -13.66 18.96
C THR A 589 -30.89 -12.79 19.79
N THR A 590 -30.39 -12.13 20.84
CA THR A 590 -31.17 -11.22 21.70
C THR A 590 -31.32 -9.81 21.15
N GLU A 591 -30.68 -9.48 20.03
CA GLU A 591 -30.83 -8.17 19.41
C GLU A 591 -32.24 -7.98 18.85
N THR A 592 -32.91 -6.91 19.26
CA THR A 592 -34.26 -6.57 18.80
C THR A 592 -34.26 -6.25 17.30
N ASP A 593 -35.13 -6.93 16.56
CA ASP A 593 -35.42 -6.61 15.16
C ASP A 593 -36.65 -5.71 15.11
N LEU A 594 -36.53 -4.51 14.51
CA LEU A 594 -37.66 -3.57 14.42
C LEU A 594 -38.48 -3.86 13.16
N THR A 595 -39.81 -3.88 13.28
CA THR A 595 -40.72 -3.88 12.12
C THR A 595 -40.80 -2.48 11.49
N GLU A 596 -41.41 -2.36 10.30
CA GLU A 596 -41.57 -1.06 9.63
C GLU A 596 -42.40 -0.08 10.50
N ASP A 597 -43.53 -0.53 11.05
CA ASP A 597 -44.37 0.25 11.97
C ASP A 597 -43.66 0.68 13.26
N GLN A 598 -42.58 -0.01 13.65
CA GLN A 598 -41.79 0.29 14.84
C GLN A 598 -40.65 1.29 14.57
N LEU A 599 -40.34 1.61 13.31
CA LEU A 599 -39.30 2.58 13.00
C LEU A 599 -39.77 4.02 13.31
N PRO A 600 -38.99 4.80 14.09
CA PRO A 600 -39.24 6.22 14.29
C PRO A 600 -39.29 7.01 12.98
N GLN A 601 -40.50 7.37 12.56
CA GLN A 601 -40.75 8.27 11.44
C GLN A 601 -40.19 9.68 11.70
N VAL A 602 -39.79 10.36 10.61
CA VAL A 602 -39.37 11.77 10.62
C VAL A 602 -40.44 12.63 11.27
N ASP A 603 -40.04 13.51 12.20
CA ASP A 603 -40.93 14.54 12.73
C ASP A 603 -41.24 15.58 11.64
N ILE A 604 -42.34 15.35 10.93
CA ILE A 604 -42.83 16.20 9.85
C ILE A 604 -43.34 17.57 10.31
N TYR A 605 -43.43 17.85 11.61
CA TYR A 605 -43.76 19.19 12.10
C TYR A 605 -42.50 20.06 12.16
N LYS A 606 -41.40 19.51 12.67
CA LYS A 606 -40.10 20.19 12.77
C LYS A 606 -39.31 20.19 11.44
N TYR A 607 -39.27 19.06 10.75
CA TYR A 607 -38.48 18.87 9.53
C TYR A 607 -39.35 18.62 8.31
N LYS A 608 -38.85 18.99 7.13
CA LYS A 608 -39.42 18.54 5.84
C LYS A 608 -38.76 17.26 5.32
N GLN A 609 -37.48 17.04 5.66
CA GLN A 609 -36.71 15.85 5.28
C GLN A 609 -35.51 15.67 6.23
N VAL A 610 -34.98 14.44 6.29
CA VAL A 610 -33.71 14.10 6.94
C VAL A 610 -32.76 13.55 5.89
N ILE A 611 -31.51 14.05 5.87
CA ILE A 611 -30.47 13.57 4.95
C ILE A 611 -29.38 12.87 5.76
N PHE A 612 -29.13 11.60 5.50
CA PHE A 612 -27.94 10.90 5.98
C PHE A 612 -26.80 11.04 4.96
N VAL A 613 -25.58 11.28 5.44
CA VAL A 613 -24.41 11.55 4.60
C VAL A 613 -23.24 10.73 5.11
N GLY A 614 -22.66 9.82 4.32
CA GLY A 614 -21.68 8.88 4.88
C GLY A 614 -21.02 7.86 3.96
N ASP A 615 -20.31 6.92 4.60
CA ASP A 615 -19.61 5.80 3.95
C ASP A 615 -20.53 4.59 3.69
N SER A 616 -19.96 3.39 3.42
CA SER A 616 -20.70 2.15 3.18
C SER A 616 -21.69 1.80 4.29
N ARG A 617 -21.45 2.20 5.54
CA ARG A 617 -22.38 1.96 6.66
C ARG A 617 -23.63 2.84 6.60
N THR A 618 -23.61 3.91 5.81
CA THR A 618 -24.82 4.69 5.47
C THR A 618 -25.54 4.10 4.26
N GLU A 619 -24.80 3.67 3.23
CA GLU A 619 -25.37 3.00 2.05
C GLU A 619 -26.04 1.66 2.40
N PHE A 620 -25.44 0.85 3.28
CA PHE A 620 -26.02 -0.43 3.68
C PHE A 620 -27.23 -0.24 4.61
N MET A 621 -27.30 0.91 5.32
CA MET A 621 -28.48 1.32 6.06
C MET A 621 -29.62 1.78 5.11
N GLU A 622 -29.29 2.50 4.03
CA GLU A 622 -30.23 2.83 2.95
C GLU A 622 -30.82 1.56 2.30
N ASN A 623 -29.96 0.59 1.95
CA ASN A 623 -30.38 -0.70 1.40
C ASN A 623 -31.32 -1.47 2.35
N VAL A 624 -30.98 -1.53 3.65
CA VAL A 624 -31.82 -2.15 4.69
C VAL A 624 -33.19 -1.49 4.77
N LEU A 625 -33.25 -0.15 4.83
CA LEU A 625 -34.51 0.57 5.02
C LEU A 625 -35.38 0.54 3.76
N THR A 626 -34.77 0.69 2.57
CA THR A 626 -35.47 0.59 1.28
C THR A 626 -36.03 -0.82 1.06
N GLY A 627 -35.34 -1.85 1.53
CA GLY A 627 -35.81 -3.24 1.52
C GLY A 627 -36.97 -3.54 2.49
N MET A 628 -37.37 -2.60 3.35
CA MET A 628 -38.54 -2.75 4.22
C MET A 628 -39.84 -2.25 3.56
N GLY A 629 -39.77 -1.10 2.88
CA GLY A 629 -40.92 -0.45 2.26
C GLY A 629 -40.74 1.06 2.10
N GLU A 630 -41.62 1.70 1.32
CA GLU A 630 -41.59 3.16 1.09
C GLU A 630 -41.86 3.97 2.37
N SER A 631 -42.44 3.37 3.42
CA SER A 631 -42.72 4.11 4.66
C SER A 631 -41.49 4.18 5.57
N ALA A 632 -40.61 3.18 5.55
CA ALA A 632 -39.33 3.18 6.29
C ALA A 632 -38.43 4.37 5.92
N THR A 633 -38.41 4.77 4.64
CA THR A 633 -37.57 5.87 4.10
C THR A 633 -38.35 7.17 3.87
N LYS A 634 -39.58 7.29 4.38
CA LYS A 634 -40.45 8.43 4.10
C LYS A 634 -39.89 9.75 4.62
N ASN A 635 -39.68 10.70 3.71
CA ASN A 635 -38.96 11.97 3.94
C ASN A 635 -37.48 11.81 4.35
N VAL A 636 -36.87 10.64 4.09
CA VAL A 636 -35.44 10.40 4.28
C VAL A 636 -34.74 10.47 2.91
N LYS A 637 -33.50 10.94 2.90
CA LYS A 637 -32.60 10.89 1.74
C LYS A 637 -31.20 10.47 2.20
N PHE A 638 -30.43 9.94 1.27
CA PHE A 638 -29.06 9.48 1.51
C PHE A 638 -28.11 10.14 0.51
N VAL A 639 -26.89 10.42 0.97
CA VAL A 639 -25.77 10.96 0.18
C VAL A 639 -24.52 10.22 0.63
N CYS A 640 -24.37 9.00 0.13
CA CYS A 640 -23.34 8.07 0.55
C CYS A 640 -22.72 7.30 -0.61
N SER A 641 -21.56 6.68 -0.36
CA SER A 641 -20.92 5.79 -1.32
C SER A 641 -19.95 4.83 -0.61
N ALA A 642 -19.97 3.57 -1.02
CA ALA A 642 -19.22 2.50 -0.38
C ALA A 642 -17.70 2.69 -0.45
N GLY A 643 -17.02 2.41 0.68
CA GLY A 643 -15.57 2.53 0.82
C GLY A 643 -15.01 3.96 0.71
N LYS A 644 -15.86 5.00 0.68
CA LYS A 644 -15.43 6.39 0.55
C LYS A 644 -15.10 7.06 1.90
N GLY A 645 -14.32 8.14 1.82
CA GLY A 645 -13.92 8.98 2.94
C GLY A 645 -14.00 10.46 2.56
N LEU A 646 -13.22 11.32 3.23
CA LEU A 646 -13.32 12.77 3.10
C LEU A 646 -13.10 13.26 1.66
N ASP A 647 -12.15 12.66 0.94
CA ASP A 647 -11.79 13.02 -0.43
C ASP A 647 -13.00 13.02 -1.38
N TRP A 648 -13.75 11.91 -1.41
CA TRP A 648 -15.01 11.79 -2.14
C TRP A 648 -16.08 12.78 -1.65
N PHE A 649 -16.15 13.02 -0.33
CA PHE A 649 -17.13 13.96 0.19
C PHE A 649 -16.80 15.40 -0.25
N THR A 650 -15.55 15.82 -0.21
CA THR A 650 -15.11 17.17 -0.65
C THR A 650 -15.28 17.40 -2.15
N THR A 651 -15.21 16.36 -2.97
CA THR A 651 -15.25 16.46 -4.44
C THR A 651 -16.63 16.16 -5.05
N THR A 652 -17.38 15.21 -4.47
CA THR A 652 -18.62 14.65 -5.06
C THR A 652 -19.79 14.74 -4.08
N GLY A 653 -19.66 14.17 -2.88
CA GLY A 653 -20.74 14.09 -1.90
C GLY A 653 -21.24 15.45 -1.42
N TRP A 654 -20.37 16.46 -1.37
CA TRP A 654 -20.73 17.85 -1.08
C TRP A 654 -21.64 18.43 -2.16
N ALA A 655 -21.32 18.25 -3.44
CA ALA A 655 -22.15 18.75 -4.54
C ALA A 655 -23.53 18.09 -4.55
N GLN A 656 -23.58 16.77 -4.30
CA GLN A 656 -24.82 16.01 -4.15
C GLN A 656 -25.66 16.56 -2.98
N LEU A 657 -25.08 16.64 -1.77
CA LEU A 657 -25.74 17.17 -0.57
C LEU A 657 -26.26 18.60 -0.78
N TYR A 658 -25.41 19.48 -1.33
CA TYR A 658 -25.78 20.87 -1.54
C TYR A 658 -26.89 21.01 -2.57
N SER A 659 -26.90 20.22 -3.65
CA SER A 659 -27.96 20.25 -4.67
C SER A 659 -29.36 19.98 -4.09
N ILE A 660 -29.47 19.13 -3.06
CA ILE A 660 -30.73 18.79 -2.38
C ILE A 660 -31.31 19.98 -1.59
N VAL A 661 -30.46 20.94 -1.19
CA VAL A 661 -30.83 22.07 -0.32
C VAL A 661 -30.51 23.45 -0.93
N GLN A 662 -29.92 23.53 -2.13
CA GLN A 662 -29.43 24.80 -2.69
C GLN A 662 -30.55 25.83 -2.95
N HIS A 663 -31.78 25.37 -3.19
CA HIS A 663 -32.96 26.19 -3.38
C HIS A 663 -33.72 26.49 -2.07
N ASP A 664 -33.31 25.90 -0.95
CA ASP A 664 -33.88 26.20 0.36
C ASP A 664 -33.41 27.55 0.90
N SER A 665 -34.15 28.06 1.87
CA SER A 665 -33.81 29.27 2.63
C SER A 665 -34.00 29.02 4.13
N ASN A 666 -33.12 29.62 4.94
CA ASN A 666 -33.26 29.63 6.39
C ASN A 666 -34.33 30.63 6.86
N SER A 667 -35.57 30.47 6.37
CA SER A 667 -36.73 31.20 6.87
C SER A 667 -37.21 30.63 8.20
N ILE A 668 -37.90 31.44 9.00
CA ILE A 668 -38.69 30.98 10.16
C ILE A 668 -40.01 30.33 9.72
N LEU A 669 -40.45 30.60 8.48
CA LEU A 669 -41.67 30.03 7.88
C LEU A 669 -41.41 28.71 7.11
N SER A 670 -40.16 28.26 7.01
CA SER A 670 -39.79 26.99 6.37
C SER A 670 -39.40 25.94 7.42
N LYS A 671 -39.96 24.73 7.29
CA LYS A 671 -39.51 23.54 8.02
C LYS A 671 -38.06 23.23 7.66
N LYS A 672 -37.28 22.81 8.65
CA LYS A 672 -35.83 22.61 8.49
C LYS A 672 -35.52 21.30 7.75
N THR A 673 -34.28 21.17 7.30
CA THR A 673 -33.70 19.89 6.86
C THR A 673 -32.74 19.41 7.95
N ALA A 674 -32.90 18.20 8.48
CA ALA A 674 -31.84 17.62 9.32
C ALA A 674 -30.76 17.00 8.43
N VAL A 675 -29.48 17.19 8.75
CA VAL A 675 -28.36 16.55 8.03
C VAL A 675 -27.47 15.81 9.03
N ILE A 676 -27.43 14.48 8.92
CA ILE A 676 -26.68 13.57 9.81
C ILE A 676 -25.46 13.03 9.07
N PHE A 677 -24.27 13.41 9.50
CA PHE A 677 -23.00 12.93 8.94
C PHE A 677 -22.48 11.70 9.70
N ASN A 678 -22.07 10.65 8.99
CA ASN A 678 -21.34 9.51 9.54
C ASN A 678 -20.22 9.04 8.60
N PHE A 679 -19.00 9.39 8.96
CA PHE A 679 -17.82 9.27 8.11
C PHE A 679 -16.55 9.10 8.95
N GLY A 680 -15.45 8.66 8.32
CA GLY A 680 -14.12 8.59 8.93
C GLY A 680 -13.60 7.17 9.17
N VAL A 681 -14.43 6.12 9.06
CA VAL A 681 -13.98 4.73 9.29
C VAL A 681 -12.99 4.23 8.23
N ASN A 682 -12.93 4.90 7.07
CA ASN A 682 -12.04 4.55 5.96
C ASN A 682 -10.72 5.35 5.99
N ASP A 683 -10.65 6.39 6.81
CA ASP A 683 -9.58 7.40 6.84
C ASP A 683 -9.43 8.03 8.24
N LEU A 684 -9.37 7.16 9.27
CA LEU A 684 -9.33 7.51 10.71
C LEU A 684 -8.19 8.46 11.14
N SER A 685 -7.17 8.67 10.29
CA SER A 685 -6.12 9.68 10.52
C SER A 685 -6.59 11.12 10.24
N LYS A 686 -7.61 11.32 9.39
CA LYS A 686 -8.05 12.63 8.88
C LYS A 686 -9.01 13.40 9.81
N SER A 687 -9.00 13.13 11.11
CA SER A 687 -9.93 13.77 12.06
C SER A 687 -9.81 15.30 12.09
N ALA A 688 -8.62 15.85 11.85
CA ALA A 688 -8.39 17.29 11.68
C ALA A 688 -9.09 17.83 10.42
N ASP A 689 -8.74 17.29 9.25
CA ASP A 689 -9.29 17.63 7.93
C ASP A 689 -10.83 17.57 7.92
N TYR A 690 -11.41 16.53 8.54
CA TYR A 690 -12.85 16.36 8.69
C TYR A 690 -13.49 17.49 9.51
N ALA A 691 -12.91 17.84 10.67
CA ALA A 691 -13.43 18.90 11.52
C ALA A 691 -13.32 20.27 10.84
N GLU A 692 -12.21 20.55 10.16
CA GLU A 692 -12.01 21.78 9.38
C GLU A 692 -13.06 21.92 8.26
N TYR A 693 -13.19 20.89 7.41
CA TYR A 693 -14.14 20.94 6.29
C TYR A 693 -15.60 21.01 6.77
N TYR A 694 -15.94 20.32 7.86
CA TYR A 694 -17.30 20.36 8.42
C TYR A 694 -17.62 21.75 8.98
N ASN A 695 -16.66 22.38 9.68
CA ASN A 695 -16.81 23.76 10.13
C ASN A 695 -16.91 24.78 8.97
N TRP A 696 -16.28 24.50 7.82
CA TRP A 696 -16.36 25.32 6.61
C TRP A 696 -17.72 25.22 5.88
N ILE A 697 -18.31 24.01 5.76
CA ILE A 697 -19.65 23.85 5.16
C ILE A 697 -20.79 24.25 6.10
N ALA A 698 -20.58 24.24 7.41
CA ALA A 698 -21.62 24.53 8.41
C ALA A 698 -22.41 25.84 8.17
N PRO A 699 -21.79 27.02 7.97
CA PRO A 699 -22.53 28.24 7.67
C PRO A 699 -23.30 28.15 6.33
N GLN A 700 -22.74 27.45 5.35
CA GLN A 700 -23.34 27.29 4.02
C GLN A 700 -24.66 26.50 4.11
N LEU A 701 -24.63 25.33 4.78
CA LEU A 701 -25.83 24.53 5.02
C LEU A 701 -26.83 25.23 5.96
N LYS A 702 -26.36 25.93 7.01
CA LYS A 702 -27.26 26.69 7.90
C LYS A 702 -27.95 27.85 7.17
N SER A 703 -27.35 28.45 6.14
CA SER A 703 -28.02 29.45 5.28
C SER A 703 -29.23 28.88 4.51
N LYS A 704 -29.23 27.56 4.26
CA LYS A 704 -30.29 26.79 3.61
C LYS A 704 -31.31 26.19 4.57
N GLY A 705 -31.24 26.55 5.86
CA GLY A 705 -32.18 26.05 6.86
C GLY A 705 -31.90 24.60 7.29
N CYS A 706 -30.65 24.15 7.17
CA CYS A 706 -30.24 22.85 7.70
C CYS A 706 -29.89 22.92 9.20
N GLU A 707 -30.36 21.94 9.97
CA GLU A 707 -29.84 21.60 11.30
C GLU A 707 -28.83 20.45 11.16
N LEU A 708 -27.65 20.58 11.77
CA LEU A 708 -26.51 19.71 11.49
C LEU A 708 -26.22 18.77 12.67
N TYR A 709 -25.95 17.52 12.34
CA TYR A 709 -25.74 16.44 13.30
C TYR A 709 -24.51 15.63 12.89
N PHE A 710 -23.64 15.34 13.87
CA PHE A 710 -22.52 14.43 13.66
C PHE A 710 -22.79 13.14 14.44
N MET A 711 -22.96 12.03 13.72
CA MET A 711 -22.98 10.71 14.33
C MET A 711 -21.53 10.21 14.44
N SER A 712 -21.12 9.86 15.66
CA SER A 712 -19.84 9.19 15.94
C SER A 712 -19.58 8.03 14.98
N VAL A 713 -18.34 7.80 14.57
CA VAL A 713 -17.93 6.55 13.91
C VAL A 713 -18.30 5.39 14.83
N ASN A 714 -19.14 4.47 14.36
CA ASN A 714 -19.65 3.34 15.15
C ASN A 714 -18.56 2.27 15.43
N PRO A 715 -18.75 1.35 16.40
CA PRO A 715 -17.73 0.37 16.80
C PRO A 715 -17.35 -0.65 15.73
N VAL A 716 -16.08 -1.08 15.74
CA VAL A 716 -15.53 -2.15 14.90
C VAL A 716 -15.03 -3.31 15.78
N ASN A 717 -14.76 -4.47 15.18
CA ASN A 717 -13.86 -5.49 15.74
C ASN A 717 -12.69 -5.70 14.75
N ARG A 718 -11.50 -5.23 15.13
CA ARG A 718 -10.29 -5.27 14.32
C ARG A 718 -9.90 -6.69 13.87
N LEU A 719 -10.17 -7.69 14.71
CA LEU A 719 -9.76 -9.08 14.48
C LEU A 719 -10.72 -9.85 13.57
N MET A 720 -11.89 -9.28 13.24
CA MET A 720 -12.84 -9.83 12.27
C MET A 720 -12.67 -9.25 10.86
N LEU A 721 -12.06 -8.08 10.72
CA LEU A 721 -11.73 -7.44 9.42
C LEU A 721 -11.12 -8.39 8.36
N PRO A 722 -10.20 -9.33 8.70
CA PRO A 722 -9.63 -10.24 7.70
C PRO A 722 -10.64 -11.21 7.06
N ASN A 723 -11.77 -11.51 7.70
CA ASN A 723 -12.75 -12.48 7.20
C ASN A 723 -13.33 -12.10 5.83
N ALA A 724 -13.48 -10.81 5.56
CA ALA A 724 -13.93 -10.27 4.28
C ALA A 724 -12.84 -9.41 3.60
N GLY A 725 -11.56 -9.68 3.90
CA GLY A 725 -10.41 -8.97 3.31
C GLY A 725 -10.40 -7.46 3.56
N ARG A 726 -11.01 -6.98 4.65
CA ARG A 726 -11.10 -5.54 4.94
C ARG A 726 -9.75 -5.01 5.41
N ALA A 727 -9.40 -3.79 4.95
CA ALA A 727 -8.21 -3.08 5.44
C ALA A 727 -8.25 -2.87 6.97
N ASP A 728 -7.06 -2.85 7.59
CA ASP A 728 -6.89 -2.76 9.04
C ASP A 728 -7.43 -1.44 9.63
N ARG A 729 -8.18 -1.54 10.73
CA ARG A 729 -8.84 -0.42 11.44
C ARG A 729 -8.90 -0.74 12.93
N SER A 730 -8.38 0.16 13.76
CA SER A 730 -8.21 -0.06 15.20
C SER A 730 -9.32 0.57 16.03
N GLU A 731 -9.76 -0.09 17.10
CA GLU A 731 -10.78 0.44 18.02
C GLU A 731 -10.28 1.69 18.74
N ALA A 732 -8.99 1.74 19.10
CA ALA A 732 -8.37 2.95 19.66
C ALA A 732 -8.34 4.11 18.66
N ALA A 733 -8.12 3.84 17.36
CA ALA A 733 -8.19 4.86 16.31
C ALA A 733 -9.62 5.39 16.13
N VAL A 734 -10.64 4.52 16.16
CA VAL A 734 -12.06 4.94 16.14
C VAL A 734 -12.40 5.83 17.35
N ARG A 735 -12.00 5.44 18.57
CA ARG A 735 -12.22 6.27 19.78
C ARG A 735 -11.48 7.60 19.69
N SER A 736 -10.25 7.62 19.17
CA SER A 736 -9.45 8.84 18.99
C SER A 736 -10.09 9.80 17.98
N PHE A 737 -10.56 9.30 16.84
CA PHE A 737 -11.29 10.07 15.83
C PHE A 737 -12.58 10.68 16.42
N ASN A 738 -13.37 9.87 17.13
CA ASN A 738 -14.60 10.32 17.80
C ASN A 738 -14.32 11.40 18.85
N GLN A 739 -13.29 11.22 19.69
CA GLN A 739 -12.89 12.22 20.68
C GLN A 739 -12.47 13.54 20.03
N TYR A 740 -11.68 13.48 18.94
CA TYR A 740 -11.26 14.66 18.21
C TYR A 740 -12.45 15.41 17.60
N MET A 741 -13.33 14.71 16.88
CA MET A 741 -14.52 15.32 16.26
C MET A 741 -15.46 15.94 17.31
N LYS A 742 -15.65 15.26 18.45
CA LYS A 742 -16.47 15.76 19.58
C LYS A 742 -15.90 17.03 20.23
N ALA A 743 -14.60 17.28 20.11
CA ALA A 743 -13.92 18.44 20.67
C ALA A 743 -13.70 19.60 19.68
N ASN A 744 -13.64 19.32 18.37
CA ASN A 744 -13.24 20.31 17.34
C ASN A 744 -14.35 20.67 16.35
N LEU A 745 -15.49 19.99 16.35
CA LEU A 745 -16.68 20.47 15.63
C LEU A 745 -17.27 21.70 16.33
N SER A 746 -17.66 22.69 15.52
CA SER A 746 -18.33 23.90 15.98
C SER A 746 -19.73 23.60 16.55
N SER A 747 -20.25 24.51 17.38
CA SER A 747 -21.61 24.48 17.95
C SER A 747 -22.74 24.59 16.91
N ALA A 748 -22.42 24.55 15.62
CA ALA A 748 -23.38 24.26 14.55
C ALA A 748 -23.84 22.79 14.53
N TYR A 749 -23.04 21.86 15.07
CA TYR A 749 -23.30 20.43 15.06
C TYR A 749 -23.81 19.91 16.41
N THR A 750 -24.88 19.11 16.38
CA THR A 750 -25.32 18.28 17.52
C THR A 750 -24.66 16.90 17.44
N TYR A 751 -24.03 16.45 18.52
CA TYR A 751 -23.29 15.18 18.56
C TYR A 751 -24.22 14.00 18.93
N ILE A 752 -24.36 13.02 18.04
CA ILE A 752 -25.07 11.76 18.28
C ILE A 752 -24.06 10.69 18.68
N ASP A 753 -24.03 10.34 19.97
CA ASP A 753 -23.09 9.35 20.54
C ASP A 753 -23.55 7.90 20.30
N MET A 754 -23.54 7.51 19.02
CA MET A 754 -23.94 6.18 18.57
C MET A 754 -22.94 5.11 19.04
N TYR A 755 -21.66 5.45 19.18
CA TYR A 755 -20.62 4.54 19.69
C TYR A 755 -20.96 4.07 21.11
N SER A 756 -21.23 5.00 22.03
CA SER A 756 -21.60 4.64 23.40
C SER A 756 -22.96 3.94 23.46
N TYR A 757 -23.95 4.36 22.66
CA TYR A 757 -25.24 3.68 22.55
C TYR A 757 -25.06 2.20 22.16
N LEU A 758 -24.32 1.91 21.10
CA LEU A 758 -24.08 0.54 20.65
C LEU A 758 -23.26 -0.26 21.68
N LYS A 759 -22.21 0.31 22.29
CA LYS A 759 -21.46 -0.34 23.39
C LYS A 759 -22.33 -0.67 24.62
N SER A 760 -23.33 0.16 24.93
CA SER A 760 -24.26 -0.05 26.05
C SER A 760 -25.45 -0.97 25.76
N THR A 761 -25.77 -1.22 24.48
CA THR A 761 -27.01 -1.94 24.08
C THR A 761 -26.79 -3.15 23.16
N GLY A 762 -25.55 -3.39 22.71
CA GLY A 762 -25.22 -4.48 21.80
C GLY A 762 -25.32 -4.08 20.31
N TYR A 763 -24.56 -4.80 19.49
CA TYR A 763 -24.54 -4.69 18.03
C TYR A 763 -24.05 -6.01 17.41
N SER A 764 -24.38 -6.25 16.14
CA SER A 764 -23.98 -7.44 15.40
C SER A 764 -23.44 -7.06 14.02
N PHE A 765 -22.44 -7.78 13.52
CA PHE A 765 -21.84 -7.55 12.20
C PHE A 765 -22.36 -8.51 11.12
N ALA A 766 -22.37 -8.06 9.87
CA ALA A 766 -22.65 -8.83 8.66
C ALA A 766 -21.99 -8.14 7.45
N SER A 767 -21.26 -8.88 6.61
CA SER A 767 -20.37 -8.31 5.58
C SER A 767 -21.04 -7.89 4.27
N ASP A 768 -22.31 -8.21 4.09
CA ASP A 768 -23.08 -7.96 2.88
C ASP A 768 -23.73 -6.56 2.86
N HIS A 769 -24.30 -6.19 1.72
CA HIS A 769 -24.81 -4.83 1.50
C HIS A 769 -26.21 -4.61 2.08
N TYR A 770 -26.85 -5.64 2.67
CA TYR A 770 -28.20 -5.63 3.24
C TYR A 770 -28.22 -6.08 4.72
N GLY A 771 -27.06 -6.43 5.30
CA GLY A 771 -26.91 -6.87 6.69
C GLY A 771 -27.56 -8.23 7.02
N THR A 772 -27.79 -9.09 6.02
CA THR A 772 -28.42 -10.42 6.17
C THR A 772 -27.43 -11.59 6.06
N GLY A 773 -26.18 -11.31 5.70
CA GLY A 773 -25.11 -12.29 5.49
C GLY A 773 -24.57 -12.89 6.78
N THR A 774 -24.09 -14.13 6.69
CA THR A 774 -23.54 -14.90 7.81
C THR A 774 -22.07 -14.62 8.11
N VAL A 775 -21.35 -13.94 7.22
CA VAL A 775 -19.93 -13.58 7.39
C VAL A 775 -19.83 -12.31 8.23
N ASP A 776 -19.18 -12.42 9.37
CA ASP A 776 -18.80 -11.30 10.23
C ASP A 776 -17.50 -10.66 9.69
N ASP A 777 -17.55 -9.37 9.33
CA ASP A 777 -16.37 -8.60 8.90
C ASP A 777 -15.88 -7.55 9.90
N GLY A 778 -16.45 -7.50 11.11
CA GLY A 778 -16.09 -6.50 12.13
C GLY A 778 -16.33 -5.04 11.77
N LEU A 779 -17.05 -4.72 10.68
CA LEU A 779 -17.13 -3.36 10.13
C LEU A 779 -18.55 -2.93 9.71
N HIS A 780 -19.28 -3.80 9.03
CA HIS A 780 -20.64 -3.55 8.56
C HIS A 780 -21.64 -4.31 9.42
N TYR A 781 -22.81 -3.73 9.64
CA TYR A 781 -23.75 -4.21 10.66
C TYR A 781 -24.86 -5.11 10.11
N THR A 782 -25.52 -5.87 10.98
CA THR A 782 -26.73 -6.60 10.61
C THR A 782 -27.90 -5.65 10.33
N THR A 783 -28.91 -6.16 9.62
CA THR A 783 -30.22 -5.52 9.42
C THR A 783 -30.80 -4.97 10.74
N ARG A 784 -30.72 -5.75 11.83
CA ARG A 784 -31.22 -5.36 13.17
C ARG A 784 -30.50 -4.14 13.72
N THR A 785 -29.18 -4.17 13.67
CA THR A 785 -28.34 -3.09 14.16
C THR A 785 -28.52 -1.82 13.32
N TYR A 786 -28.62 -1.91 11.99
CA TYR A 786 -28.88 -0.75 11.12
C TYR A 786 -30.24 -0.09 11.42
N LYS A 787 -31.31 -0.87 11.57
CA LYS A 787 -32.63 -0.37 12.01
C LYS A 787 -32.54 0.39 13.34
N ARG A 788 -31.77 -0.14 14.30
CA ARG A 788 -31.56 0.47 15.63
C ARG A 788 -30.69 1.74 15.58
N ILE A 789 -29.70 1.80 14.69
CA ILE A 789 -28.92 3.02 14.40
C ILE A 789 -29.83 4.11 13.84
N PHE A 790 -30.64 3.80 12.82
CA PHE A 790 -31.60 4.72 12.23
C PHE A 790 -32.61 5.24 13.27
N ALA A 791 -33.23 4.34 14.04
CA ALA A 791 -34.18 4.69 15.09
C ALA A 791 -33.56 5.65 16.13
N LYS A 792 -32.37 5.32 16.64
CA LYS A 792 -31.66 6.17 17.61
C LYS A 792 -31.24 7.53 17.03
N CYS A 793 -30.95 7.60 15.73
CA CYS A 793 -30.75 8.88 15.03
C CYS A 793 -32.02 9.72 15.02
N MET A 794 -33.15 9.17 14.55
CA MET A 794 -34.43 9.86 14.49
C MET A 794 -34.95 10.32 15.87
N ASP A 795 -34.82 9.48 16.91
CA ASP A 795 -35.14 9.87 18.29
C ASP A 795 -34.22 10.98 18.83
N SER A 796 -33.04 11.17 18.26
CA SER A 796 -32.13 12.28 18.61
C SER A 796 -32.43 13.57 17.83
N LEU A 797 -33.37 13.55 16.87
CA LEU A 797 -33.88 14.74 16.16
C LEU A 797 -35.14 15.33 16.82
N ARG A 798 -35.91 14.48 17.53
CA ARG A 798 -37.16 14.82 18.20
C ARG A 798 -36.95 15.85 19.31
N VAL A 799 -37.95 16.68 19.57
CA VAL A 799 -37.96 17.58 20.73
C VAL A 799 -38.18 16.73 22.00
N PRO A 800 -37.47 16.98 23.11
CA PRO A 800 -37.83 16.38 24.40
C PRO A 800 -39.27 16.71 24.78
N ALA A 801 -40.02 15.70 25.22
CA ALA A 801 -41.41 15.82 25.68
C ALA A 801 -41.50 16.40 27.11
#